data_AF-A0AAW2MPI8-F1
#
_entry.id   AF-A0AAW2MPI8-F1
#
_cell.length_a   1.000
_cell.length_b   1.000
_cell.length_c   1.000
_cell.angle_alpha   90.00
_cell.angle_beta   90.00
_cell.angle_gamma   90.00
#
_symmetry.space_group_name_H-M   'P 1'
#
loop_
_entity.id
_entity.type
_entity.pdbx_description
1 polymer ?
#
loop_
_entity_poly.entity_id
_entity_poly.type
_entity_poly.pdbx_seq_one_letter_code
_entity_poly.pdbx_strand_id
1 'polypeptide(L)'
;MFVDFLVYYITHSNNVEIPPHNIGAAMSKSSDNAIPFVLLLVSITPFTQNSLVFGSTLSDRIARRPDPLRKFKHYDRDYDISDKHYWASTAFTGIHGYAVAGVWLLSGLGFAVFVVVKNLNGSASPVIDPPNSSNWIMFFLIVLFTVFAISVSSVIIAVNQKSLQRAEKLEDTLFGAGDDTSQTLGKVRATLWRMQTSLLPYDSKTCTLLDLIGHRLRKGSLSIHRFVGSTRKSCDQVIHTFYLVNLVVVSVNLVLLVAGLVLITLHYRPGIIVLIFSCWILTTFSWILTGLDFFFYTFIGDTCSTLASYMEDPPNNSLTDVLPCPKPTDSDKLLGQINHSVHDFIAEINSKIREVLASIEGKEPIPEICDPFSAAPNFSYSPQTCRNDSIQVLSRFICYEENTTENCQADGRFLPEAVYPVSLAYCQSIQDFIDIYPDMSGLMKCSAVKQAFSDIVQRQCKPMRRTMKVLWSSMLAFSIVMVVVVLLWSDKAIRDRRRCSVRWSIFHRQHCLEDRKGIKMRMRNKYRKPTTLRCNAGSRCSTSTLVWSLVGVLLMLHLYTLISHTDVQSKEIHRDMSHRILLRELEEVEEENIQMPPPRKRSPRAAKRKPKRPTTLIDEFLDESSQIRHVFFPTIKTAVDPMKDAGNDSFYYYPGRIWLDTEGNPIQAHGGGILYDERSRTYYWYGEYKDGPTYHAHKKGAARVDVIGVGCYSSKDLWTWKNEGIVLAAEERNETHDLHKSNVLERPKVIYNDRTGKYVMWMHIDDTNYTKASVGVAISDSPTGPFDYLYSKRPHGFESRDMTIFKDDDGVAYLIYSSEDNTELHIGPLDENYLDVTHVARRILVGQHREAPALFKHEGTYYMITSGCTGWAPNEALAHAAESIMGPWETMGNPCIGGNKVFRLTTFFAQSTFVLPLPGLPGSFIFMADRWNPADLRDSRYVWLPLTVGGAADQPLDYSFGFPLWSRVSIYWHRRWRLPAEWSGKKL
;
A
#
# COMPACT_ATOMS: atom_id res chain seq x y z
N MET A 1 45.14 -20.08 8.44
CA MET A 1 46.03 -21.24 8.35
C MET A 1 45.30 -22.58 8.40
N PHE A 2 44.65 -22.98 9.51
CA PHE A 2 43.91 -24.27 9.55
C PHE A 2 42.60 -24.26 8.74
N VAL A 3 41.93 -23.09 8.67
CA VAL A 3 40.74 -22.88 7.82
C VAL A 3 41.12 -22.83 6.33
N ASP A 4 42.27 -22.27 5.99
CA ASP A 4 42.79 -22.27 4.61
C ASP A 4 43.27 -23.66 4.16
N PHE A 5 43.80 -24.47 5.11
CA PHE A 5 44.21 -25.85 4.86
C PHE A 5 43.00 -26.78 4.58
N LEU A 6 41.86 -26.54 5.26
CA LEU A 6 40.63 -27.30 5.02
C LEU A 6 39.97 -26.96 3.67
N VAL A 7 40.06 -25.70 3.25
CA VAL A 7 39.53 -25.24 1.94
C VAL A 7 40.43 -25.71 0.77
N TYR A 8 41.75 -25.80 0.99
CA TYR A 8 42.70 -26.31 -0.01
C TYR A 8 42.59 -27.82 -0.25
N TYR A 9 42.37 -28.63 0.79
CA TYR A 9 42.28 -30.10 0.65
C TYR A 9 41.01 -30.56 -0.07
N ILE A 10 39.90 -29.83 0.08
CA ILE A 10 38.60 -30.16 -0.54
C ILE A 10 38.60 -29.86 -2.06
N THR A 11 39.53 -29.05 -2.56
CA THR A 11 39.54 -28.64 -3.99
C THR A 11 40.41 -29.50 -4.91
N HIS A 12 41.29 -30.38 -4.38
CA HIS A 12 42.32 -31.06 -5.21
C HIS A 12 42.33 -32.60 -5.13
N SER A 13 41.38 -33.26 -4.48
CA SER A 13 41.31 -34.72 -4.45
C SER A 13 40.35 -35.27 -5.51
N ASN A 14 40.78 -35.27 -6.78
CA ASN A 14 40.17 -36.04 -7.87
C ASN A 14 41.29 -36.40 -8.86
N ASN A 15 41.92 -37.56 -8.67
CA ASN A 15 42.57 -38.39 -9.71
C ASN A 15 43.49 -39.42 -9.05
N VAL A 16 42.96 -40.55 -8.59
CA VAL A 16 43.65 -41.85 -8.57
C VAL A 16 42.58 -42.96 -8.55
N GLU A 17 42.47 -43.75 -9.61
CA GLU A 17 41.74 -45.03 -9.65
C GLU A 17 42.67 -46.18 -9.23
N ILE A 18 42.26 -47.03 -8.26
CA ILE A 18 42.85 -48.38 -8.02
C ILE A 18 41.73 -49.35 -7.56
N PRO A 19 41.71 -50.64 -8.00
CA PRO A 19 40.53 -51.51 -8.03
C PRO A 19 40.34 -52.40 -6.77
N PRO A 20 39.24 -53.18 -6.65
CA PRO A 20 38.79 -53.75 -5.39
C PRO A 20 39.29 -55.19 -5.16
N HIS A 21 39.76 -55.52 -3.96
CA HIS A 21 39.68 -56.88 -3.42
C HIS A 21 39.78 -56.92 -1.88
N ASN A 22 38.82 -57.66 -1.30
CA ASN A 22 38.81 -58.42 -0.04
C ASN A 22 39.56 -57.89 1.20
N ILE A 23 38.85 -57.78 2.32
CA ILE A 23 39.02 -58.66 3.51
C ILE A 23 37.84 -58.39 4.46
N GLY A 24 37.11 -59.46 4.79
CA GLY A 24 36.12 -59.47 5.85
C GLY A 24 36.71 -59.81 7.22
N ALA A 25 35.83 -59.66 8.22
CA ALA A 25 35.85 -60.22 9.57
C ALA A 25 36.78 -59.57 10.62
N ALA A 26 36.18 -58.81 11.55
CA ALA A 26 35.94 -59.28 12.92
C ALA A 26 35.24 -58.21 13.80
N MET A 27 34.51 -58.69 14.82
CA MET A 27 34.09 -58.00 16.06
C MET A 27 32.65 -57.42 16.17
N SER A 28 31.70 -58.32 16.41
CA SER A 28 30.86 -58.42 17.62
C SER A 28 30.24 -57.16 18.27
N LYS A 29 28.93 -56.99 18.00
CA LYS A 29 27.80 -56.67 18.91
C LYS A 29 28.00 -55.60 20.02
N SER A 30 27.49 -54.39 19.74
CA SER A 30 26.45 -53.65 20.52
C SER A 30 26.57 -52.12 20.44
N SER A 31 26.30 -51.51 19.27
CA SER A 31 26.06 -50.06 19.18
C SER A 31 25.33 -49.64 17.89
N ASP A 32 24.17 -50.22 17.59
CA ASP A 32 23.61 -50.15 16.22
C ASP A 32 22.70 -48.96 15.88
N ASN A 33 22.40 -48.01 16.78
CA ASN A 33 21.37 -46.99 16.46
C ASN A 33 21.83 -45.51 16.40
N ALA A 34 23.08 -45.17 16.71
CA ALA A 34 23.54 -43.76 16.68
C ALA A 34 24.53 -43.47 15.53
N ILE A 35 25.34 -44.46 15.15
CA ILE A 35 26.38 -44.31 14.12
C ILE A 35 25.80 -44.25 12.70
N PRO A 36 24.74 -45.00 12.34
CA PRO A 36 24.12 -44.90 11.01
C PRO A 36 23.44 -43.54 10.78
N PHE A 37 22.91 -42.89 11.83
CA PHE A 37 22.17 -41.62 11.71
C PHE A 37 23.08 -40.40 11.59
N VAL A 38 24.23 -40.41 12.27
CA VAL A 38 25.29 -39.39 12.10
C VAL A 38 25.98 -39.58 10.75
N LEU A 39 26.21 -40.82 10.30
CA LEU A 39 26.69 -41.09 8.94
C LEU A 39 25.64 -40.71 7.88
N LEU A 40 24.34 -40.89 8.13
CA LEU A 40 23.25 -40.43 7.24
C LEU A 40 23.24 -38.89 7.13
N LEU A 41 23.40 -38.16 8.24
CA LEU A 41 23.48 -36.69 8.23
C LEU A 41 24.75 -36.16 7.56
N VAL A 42 25.87 -36.88 7.64
CA VAL A 42 27.13 -36.55 6.94
C VAL A 42 27.13 -37.01 5.48
N SER A 43 26.30 -37.99 5.11
CA SER A 43 26.14 -38.47 3.71
C SER A 43 25.03 -37.76 2.93
N ILE A 44 24.26 -36.87 3.54
CA ILE A 44 23.38 -35.92 2.84
C ILE A 44 24.17 -34.75 2.21
N THR A 45 25.47 -34.61 2.53
CA THR A 45 26.41 -33.85 1.68
C THR A 45 27.07 -34.81 0.69
N PRO A 46 26.37 -35.18 -0.40
CA PRO A 46 26.58 -34.44 -1.63
C PRO A 46 25.30 -34.33 -2.47
N PHE A 47 24.59 -33.22 -2.33
CA PHE A 47 23.99 -32.56 -3.49
C PHE A 47 24.51 -31.13 -3.51
N THR A 48 25.83 -31.00 -3.68
CA THR A 48 26.34 -29.84 -4.40
C THR A 48 25.64 -29.86 -5.75
N GLN A 49 24.72 -28.92 -5.98
CA GLN A 49 24.28 -28.63 -7.34
C GLN A 49 25.54 -28.54 -8.21
N ASN A 50 25.59 -29.39 -9.23
CA ASN A 50 26.58 -29.37 -10.28
C ASN A 50 26.96 -27.93 -10.59
N SER A 51 28.26 -27.67 -10.53
CA SER A 51 28.95 -26.56 -11.19
C SER A 51 28.02 -25.70 -12.04
N LEU A 52 27.63 -24.55 -11.49
CA LEU A 52 27.10 -23.42 -12.26
C LEU A 52 28.07 -23.16 -13.40
N VAL A 53 27.68 -23.61 -14.60
CA VAL A 53 28.39 -23.34 -15.84
C VAL A 53 28.58 -21.83 -15.94
N PHE A 54 29.85 -21.40 -15.94
CA PHE A 54 30.25 -20.04 -16.26
C PHE A 54 29.85 -19.79 -17.74
N GLY A 55 28.63 -19.31 -17.98
CA GLY A 55 28.16 -18.99 -19.33
C GLY A 55 26.65 -18.74 -19.53
N SER A 56 25.77 -18.92 -18.54
CA SER A 56 24.32 -18.67 -18.73
C SER A 56 23.91 -17.22 -18.41
N THR A 57 22.96 -16.66 -19.17
CA THR A 57 22.37 -15.33 -18.94
C THR A 57 21.60 -15.28 -17.60
N LEU A 58 21.37 -14.07 -17.05
CA LEU A 58 20.69 -13.87 -15.76
C LEU A 58 19.25 -14.41 -15.77
N SER A 59 18.52 -14.16 -16.87
CA SER A 59 17.16 -14.67 -17.10
C SER A 59 17.14 -16.21 -17.06
N ASP A 60 18.12 -16.88 -17.66
CA ASP A 60 18.27 -18.35 -17.61
C ASP A 60 18.51 -18.92 -16.20
N ARG A 61 19.12 -18.13 -15.31
CA ARG A 61 19.40 -18.54 -13.92
C ARG A 61 18.18 -18.37 -13.01
N ILE A 62 17.36 -17.36 -13.28
CA ILE A 62 16.09 -17.10 -12.57
C ILE A 62 15.00 -18.06 -13.08
N ALA A 63 14.97 -18.29 -14.41
CA ALA A 63 13.96 -19.12 -15.08
C ALA A 63 14.08 -20.63 -14.81
N ARG A 64 15.12 -21.09 -14.11
CA ARG A 64 15.30 -22.52 -13.74
C ARG A 64 14.95 -22.81 -12.28
N ARG A 65 14.34 -21.86 -11.56
CA ARG A 65 13.93 -22.06 -10.17
C ARG A 65 12.55 -22.70 -10.08
N PRO A 66 12.34 -23.71 -9.20
CA PRO A 66 11.04 -24.30 -8.98
C PRO A 66 10.12 -23.31 -8.25
N ASP A 67 8.92 -23.09 -8.78
CA ASP A 67 7.89 -22.27 -8.13
C ASP A 67 6.85 -23.15 -7.42
N PRO A 68 6.78 -23.12 -6.07
CA PRO A 68 5.82 -23.91 -5.32
C PRO A 68 4.36 -23.47 -5.56
N LEU A 69 4.10 -22.20 -5.89
CA LEU A 69 2.75 -21.70 -6.21
C LEU A 69 2.28 -22.18 -7.59
N ARG A 70 3.19 -22.61 -8.46
CA ARG A 70 2.90 -23.15 -9.79
C ARG A 70 3.19 -24.65 -9.89
N LYS A 71 2.86 -25.40 -8.84
CA LYS A 71 3.04 -26.87 -8.80
C LYS A 71 4.48 -27.32 -9.12
N PHE A 72 5.47 -26.57 -8.64
CA PHE A 72 6.91 -26.81 -8.87
C PHE A 72 7.35 -26.75 -10.34
N LYS A 73 6.54 -26.15 -11.21
CA LYS A 73 7.02 -25.76 -12.55
C LYS A 73 8.08 -24.67 -12.41
N HIS A 74 8.97 -24.61 -13.39
CA HIS A 74 9.97 -23.56 -13.45
C HIS A 74 9.29 -22.19 -13.58
N TYR A 75 9.80 -21.22 -12.84
CA TYR A 75 9.46 -19.81 -13.04
C TYR A 75 9.91 -19.40 -14.44
N ASP A 76 9.05 -18.78 -15.24
CA ASP A 76 9.28 -18.49 -16.68
C ASP A 76 9.36 -16.99 -16.98
N ARG A 77 9.46 -16.17 -15.94
CA ARG A 77 9.48 -14.70 -16.03
C ARG A 77 10.83 -14.15 -15.54
N ASP A 78 11.07 -12.88 -15.84
CA ASP A 78 12.28 -12.17 -15.38
C ASP A 78 12.15 -11.72 -13.92
N TYR A 79 13.14 -10.98 -13.42
CA TYR A 79 13.16 -10.47 -12.05
C TYR A 79 12.01 -9.47 -11.83
N ASP A 80 11.03 -9.83 -11.01
CA ASP A 80 9.88 -8.95 -10.71
C ASP A 80 9.54 -9.03 -9.21
N ILE A 81 9.79 -7.92 -8.49
CA ILE A 81 9.51 -7.82 -7.05
C ILE A 81 8.02 -7.66 -6.74
N SER A 82 7.17 -7.40 -7.73
CA SER A 82 5.72 -7.33 -7.59
C SER A 82 5.05 -8.70 -7.80
N ASP A 83 5.74 -9.65 -8.46
CA ASP A 83 5.21 -10.98 -8.73
C ASP A 83 5.33 -11.92 -7.51
N LYS A 84 4.19 -12.47 -7.09
CA LYS A 84 4.12 -13.46 -6.01
C LYS A 84 4.88 -14.75 -6.35
N HIS A 85 4.94 -15.11 -7.64
CA HIS A 85 5.67 -16.27 -8.13
C HIS A 85 7.19 -16.11 -8.00
N TYR A 86 7.71 -14.88 -8.16
CA TYR A 86 9.13 -14.58 -7.92
C TYR A 86 9.51 -14.78 -6.44
N TRP A 87 8.72 -14.22 -5.52
CA TRP A 87 8.97 -14.36 -4.08
C TRP A 87 8.87 -15.82 -3.63
N ALA A 88 7.87 -16.56 -4.10
CA ALA A 88 7.70 -17.97 -3.77
C ALA A 88 8.87 -18.82 -4.29
N SER A 89 9.29 -18.59 -5.54
CA SER A 89 10.42 -19.27 -6.17
C SER A 89 11.76 -18.95 -5.48
N THR A 90 11.98 -17.69 -5.13
CA THR A 90 13.21 -17.24 -4.44
C THR A 90 13.26 -17.73 -3.00
N ALA A 91 12.15 -17.68 -2.25
CA ALA A 91 12.05 -18.25 -0.91
C ALA A 91 12.30 -19.77 -0.89
N PHE A 92 11.86 -20.47 -1.94
CA PHE A 92 12.07 -21.91 -2.08
C PHE A 92 13.54 -22.31 -2.23
N THR A 93 14.44 -21.38 -2.59
CA THR A 93 15.89 -21.67 -2.62
C THR A 93 16.45 -22.00 -1.22
N GLY A 94 15.81 -21.51 -0.14
CA GLY A 94 16.15 -21.83 1.25
C GLY A 94 15.59 -23.16 1.76
N ILE A 95 14.94 -23.97 0.91
CA ILE A 95 14.19 -25.18 1.31
C ILE A 95 14.99 -26.16 2.16
N HIS A 96 16.31 -26.25 1.94
CA HIS A 96 17.18 -27.14 2.71
C HIS A 96 17.17 -26.82 4.21
N GLY A 97 17.19 -25.54 4.59
CA GLY A 97 17.11 -25.14 6.00
C GLY A 97 15.74 -25.48 6.61
N TYR A 98 14.67 -25.19 5.88
CA TYR A 98 13.29 -25.43 6.33
C TYR A 98 12.97 -26.93 6.46
N ALA A 99 13.44 -27.74 5.51
CA ALA A 99 13.25 -29.18 5.53
C ALA A 99 13.96 -29.83 6.72
N VAL A 100 15.22 -29.45 6.99
CA VAL A 100 15.97 -29.94 8.15
C VAL A 100 15.31 -29.50 9.46
N ALA A 101 14.82 -28.26 9.54
CA ALA A 101 14.05 -27.79 10.70
C ALA A 101 12.80 -28.66 10.95
N GLY A 102 12.03 -28.95 9.90
CA GLY A 102 10.84 -29.80 9.98
C GLY A 102 11.16 -31.22 10.45
N VAL A 103 12.18 -31.86 9.87
CA VAL A 103 12.61 -33.21 10.29
C VAL A 103 13.10 -33.21 11.74
N TRP A 104 13.86 -32.21 12.15
CA TRP A 104 14.37 -32.08 13.52
C TRP A 104 13.23 -31.87 14.53
N LEU A 105 12.22 -31.07 14.17
CA LEU A 105 11.04 -30.82 14.99
C LEU A 105 10.15 -32.08 15.14
N LEU A 106 9.99 -32.87 14.07
CA LEU A 106 9.25 -34.13 14.14
C LEU A 106 10.01 -35.19 14.95
N SER A 107 11.33 -35.24 14.79
CA SER A 107 12.20 -36.18 15.50
C SER A 107 12.18 -35.96 17.02
N GLY A 108 12.23 -34.71 17.48
CA GLY A 108 12.16 -34.42 18.91
C GLY A 108 10.76 -34.60 19.51
N LEU A 109 9.69 -34.35 18.74
CA LEU A 109 8.33 -34.69 19.17
C LEU A 109 8.17 -36.20 19.36
N GLY A 110 8.66 -37.00 18.40
CA GLY A 110 8.68 -38.45 18.50
C GLY A 110 9.49 -38.95 19.69
N PHE A 111 10.65 -38.35 19.96
CA PHE A 111 11.48 -38.66 21.12
C PHE A 111 10.79 -38.31 22.45
N ALA A 112 10.12 -37.16 22.54
CA ALA A 112 9.36 -36.75 23.72
C ALA A 112 8.20 -37.73 24.00
N VAL A 113 7.44 -38.11 22.97
CA VAL A 113 6.36 -39.11 23.07
C VAL A 113 6.92 -40.46 23.50
N PHE A 114 8.03 -40.91 22.93
CA PHE A 114 8.70 -42.16 23.33
C PHE A 114 9.10 -42.15 24.81
N VAL A 115 9.66 -41.05 25.31
CA VAL A 115 10.03 -40.91 26.73
C VAL A 115 8.80 -40.93 27.63
N VAL A 116 7.70 -40.28 27.24
CA VAL A 116 6.43 -40.29 28.00
C VAL A 116 5.80 -41.69 28.03
N VAL A 117 5.69 -42.36 26.87
CA VAL A 117 5.13 -43.73 26.76
C VAL A 117 5.97 -44.72 27.56
N LYS A 118 7.31 -44.59 27.51
CA LYS A 118 8.21 -45.44 28.31
C LYS A 118 8.11 -45.16 29.81
N ASN A 119 7.80 -43.93 30.22
CA ASN A 119 7.54 -43.58 31.62
C ASN A 119 6.20 -44.16 32.12
N LEU A 120 5.21 -44.30 31.24
CA LEU A 120 3.90 -44.89 31.56
C LEU A 120 3.96 -46.42 31.63
N ASN A 121 4.77 -47.07 30.79
CA ASN A 121 4.79 -48.54 30.67
C ASN A 121 5.77 -49.28 31.62
N GLY A 122 6.47 -48.59 32.52
CA GLY A 122 7.11 -49.22 33.70
C GLY A 122 8.06 -50.40 33.47
N SER A 123 8.61 -50.62 32.26
CA SER A 123 9.45 -51.78 31.98
C SER A 123 10.94 -51.44 32.19
N ALA A 124 11.53 -51.99 33.26
CA ALA A 124 12.96 -51.97 33.49
C ALA A 124 13.65 -53.01 32.59
N SER A 125 14.52 -52.56 31.67
CA SER A 125 15.46 -53.44 30.98
C SER A 125 16.84 -53.33 31.65
N PRO A 126 17.52 -54.44 31.96
CA PRO A 126 18.87 -54.41 32.48
C PRO A 126 19.84 -54.11 31.33
N VAL A 127 20.66 -53.08 31.47
CA VAL A 127 21.71 -52.77 30.50
C VAL A 127 23.02 -52.58 31.25
N ILE A 128 24.06 -53.21 30.72
CA ILE A 128 25.44 -53.27 31.23
C ILE A 128 26.01 -51.85 31.38
N ASP A 129 26.59 -51.54 32.54
CA ASP A 129 27.23 -50.26 32.83
C ASP A 129 28.51 -50.07 32.00
N PRO A 130 28.67 -48.94 31.28
CA PRO A 130 29.91 -48.63 30.58
C PRO A 130 31.01 -48.17 31.57
N PRO A 131 32.31 -48.34 31.21
CA PRO A 131 33.44 -48.04 32.09
C PRO A 131 33.52 -46.55 32.48
N ASN A 132 34.02 -46.27 33.68
CA ASN A 132 34.14 -44.92 34.27
C ASN A 132 34.95 -43.92 33.41
N SER A 133 35.82 -44.39 32.50
CA SER A 133 36.56 -43.57 31.54
C SER A 133 35.67 -42.89 30.48
N SER A 134 34.51 -43.48 30.16
CA SER A 134 33.57 -42.96 29.15
C SER A 134 32.89 -41.64 29.58
N ASN A 135 32.74 -41.37 30.88
CA ASN A 135 32.10 -40.15 31.38
C ASN A 135 32.96 -38.88 31.21
N TRP A 136 34.27 -39.00 31.40
CA TRP A 136 35.19 -37.87 31.25
C TRP A 136 35.31 -37.43 29.80
N ILE A 137 35.27 -38.40 28.87
CA ILE A 137 35.26 -38.14 27.42
C ILE A 137 33.99 -37.39 27.02
N MET A 138 32.82 -37.82 27.49
CA MET A 138 31.54 -37.14 27.22
C MET A 138 31.50 -35.71 27.80
N PHE A 139 32.05 -35.50 28.99
CA PHE A 139 32.13 -34.15 29.59
C PHE A 139 33.05 -33.23 28.76
N PHE A 140 34.21 -33.72 28.33
CA PHE A 140 35.14 -32.96 27.50
C PHE A 140 34.51 -32.58 26.14
N LEU A 141 33.78 -33.51 25.51
CA LEU A 141 33.05 -33.24 24.26
C LEU A 141 31.98 -32.16 24.44
N ILE A 142 31.22 -32.18 25.54
CA ILE A 142 30.22 -31.14 25.84
C ILE A 142 30.90 -29.77 26.01
N VAL A 143 32.00 -29.69 26.73
CA VAL A 143 32.76 -28.44 26.90
C VAL A 143 33.34 -27.95 25.57
N LEU A 144 33.88 -28.84 24.73
CA LEU A 144 34.43 -28.49 23.43
C LEU A 144 33.38 -27.89 22.48
N PHE A 145 32.23 -28.56 22.33
CA PHE A 145 31.17 -28.10 21.42
C PHE A 145 30.44 -26.86 21.95
N THR A 146 30.36 -26.67 23.27
CA THR A 146 29.82 -25.42 23.84
C THR A 146 30.76 -24.23 23.61
N VAL A 147 32.08 -24.41 23.74
CA VAL A 147 33.07 -23.37 23.37
C VAL A 147 32.99 -23.03 21.88
N PHE A 148 32.81 -24.03 21.02
CA PHE A 148 32.63 -23.81 19.59
C PHE A 148 31.30 -23.11 19.26
N ALA A 149 30.20 -23.44 19.95
CA ALA A 149 28.95 -22.72 19.81
C ALA A 149 29.06 -21.25 20.23
N ILE A 150 29.80 -20.96 21.32
CA ILE A 150 30.08 -19.60 21.79
C ILE A 150 30.91 -18.82 20.75
N SER A 151 31.96 -19.43 20.20
CA SER A 151 32.80 -18.77 19.20
C SER A 151 32.03 -18.46 17.91
N VAL A 152 31.25 -19.40 17.39
CA VAL A 152 30.41 -19.18 16.20
C VAL A 152 29.33 -18.13 16.47
N SER A 153 28.71 -18.12 17.66
CA SER A 153 27.74 -17.09 18.06
C SER A 153 28.33 -15.68 17.99
N SER A 154 29.58 -15.52 18.45
CA SER A 154 30.28 -14.22 18.40
C SER A 154 30.51 -13.73 16.96
N VAL A 155 30.82 -14.67 16.04
CA VAL A 155 30.95 -14.37 14.61
C VAL A 155 29.61 -13.96 14.00
N ILE A 156 28.52 -14.67 14.32
CA ILE A 156 27.18 -14.34 13.81
C ILE A 156 26.77 -12.94 14.27
N ILE A 157 26.93 -12.60 15.54
CA ILE A 157 26.57 -11.27 16.06
C ILE A 157 27.37 -10.17 15.33
N ALA A 158 28.69 -10.35 15.18
CA ALA A 158 29.54 -9.38 14.50
C ALA A 158 29.19 -9.22 13.01
N VAL A 159 28.89 -10.33 12.31
CA VAL A 159 28.54 -10.31 10.89
C VAL A 159 27.13 -9.77 10.67
N ASN A 160 26.18 -10.05 11.57
CA ASN A 160 24.81 -9.53 11.53
C ASN A 160 24.81 -8.00 11.71
N GLN A 161 25.58 -7.46 12.66
CA GLN A 161 25.76 -6.02 12.83
C GLN A 161 26.40 -5.37 11.59
N LYS A 162 27.40 -6.02 11.00
CA LYS A 162 28.03 -5.55 9.76
C LYS A 162 27.08 -5.62 8.55
N SER A 163 26.10 -6.53 8.57
CA SER A 163 25.07 -6.64 7.54
C SER A 163 24.07 -5.48 7.66
N LEU A 164 23.62 -5.17 8.89
CA LEU A 164 22.73 -4.03 9.17
C LEU A 164 23.34 -2.71 8.68
N GLN A 165 24.56 -2.39 9.10
CA GLN A 165 25.27 -1.16 8.68
C GLN A 165 25.41 -1.02 7.15
N ARG A 166 25.50 -2.16 6.44
CA ARG A 166 25.61 -2.16 4.97
C ARG A 166 24.25 -2.02 4.30
N ALA A 167 23.20 -2.59 4.90
CA ALA A 167 21.84 -2.41 4.45
C ALA A 167 21.41 -0.95 4.61
N GLU A 168 21.68 -0.32 5.76
CA GLU A 168 21.44 1.11 6.01
C GLU A 168 22.19 2.00 5.01
N LYS A 169 23.47 1.71 4.74
CA LYS A 169 24.24 2.49 3.75
C LYS A 169 23.70 2.34 2.32
N LEU A 170 23.20 1.16 1.96
CA LEU A 170 22.55 0.90 0.67
C LEU A 170 21.24 1.68 0.57
N GLU A 171 20.45 1.67 1.65
CA GLU A 171 19.22 2.42 1.81
C GLU A 171 19.44 3.93 1.66
N ASP A 172 20.41 4.50 2.38
CA ASP A 172 20.76 5.92 2.31
C ASP A 172 21.22 6.35 0.91
N THR A 173 21.95 5.50 0.19
CA THR A 173 22.39 5.81 -1.18
C THR A 173 21.20 5.83 -2.15
N LEU A 174 20.27 4.88 -1.98
CA LEU A 174 19.09 4.75 -2.82
C LEU A 174 18.09 5.89 -2.58
N PHE A 175 17.74 6.14 -1.31
CA PHE A 175 16.77 7.17 -0.97
C PHE A 175 17.38 8.57 -0.96
N GLY A 176 18.69 8.72 -0.73
CA GLY A 176 19.39 9.99 -0.91
C GLY A 176 19.32 10.51 -2.34
N ALA A 177 19.40 9.64 -3.34
CA ALA A 177 19.17 10.03 -4.74
C ALA A 177 17.71 10.43 -5.02
N GLY A 178 16.76 9.82 -4.32
CA GLY A 178 15.36 10.22 -4.33
C GLY A 178 15.14 11.60 -3.69
N ASP A 179 15.80 11.86 -2.57
CA ASP A 179 15.78 13.15 -1.86
C ASP A 179 16.43 14.26 -2.70
N ASP A 180 17.57 14.00 -3.36
CA ASP A 180 18.23 14.92 -4.29
C ASP A 180 17.34 15.24 -5.50
N THR A 181 16.65 14.22 -6.04
CA THR A 181 15.66 14.38 -7.13
C THR A 181 14.49 15.24 -6.65
N SER A 182 14.00 15.00 -5.44
CA SER A 182 12.93 15.77 -4.80
C SER A 182 13.36 17.23 -4.57
N GLN A 183 14.58 17.46 -4.09
CA GLN A 183 15.13 18.80 -3.87
C GLN A 183 15.31 19.57 -5.19
N THR A 184 15.84 18.91 -6.21
CA THR A 184 15.98 19.47 -7.56
C THR A 184 14.62 19.87 -8.10
N LEU A 185 13.62 19.01 -7.96
CA LEU A 185 12.25 19.30 -8.39
C LEU A 185 11.59 20.42 -7.56
N GLY A 186 11.94 20.53 -6.28
CA GLY A 186 11.56 21.64 -5.40
C GLY A 186 12.14 22.98 -5.86
N LYS A 187 13.42 23.00 -6.27
CA LYS A 187 14.05 24.16 -6.93
C LYS A 187 13.35 24.48 -8.24
N VAL A 188 13.04 23.45 -9.04
CA VAL A 188 12.38 23.62 -10.33
C VAL A 188 11.04 24.35 -10.17
N ARG A 189 10.24 23.86 -9.22
CA ARG A 189 8.95 24.45 -8.86
C ARG A 189 9.06 25.89 -8.36
N ALA A 190 10.01 26.18 -7.45
CA ALA A 190 10.15 27.51 -6.87
C ALA A 190 10.44 28.56 -7.94
N THR A 191 11.29 28.21 -8.91
CA THR A 191 11.65 29.09 -10.02
C THR A 191 10.50 29.25 -11.02
N LEU A 192 9.76 28.18 -11.35
CA LEU A 192 8.55 28.29 -12.20
C LEU A 192 7.47 29.16 -11.55
N TRP A 193 7.26 29.02 -10.24
CA TRP A 193 6.33 29.87 -9.51
C TRP A 193 6.77 31.34 -9.53
N ARG A 194 8.07 31.60 -9.37
CA ARG A 194 8.65 32.95 -9.47
C ARG A 194 8.39 33.57 -10.85
N MET A 195 8.62 32.83 -11.94
CA MET A 195 8.28 33.27 -13.30
C MET A 195 6.80 33.61 -13.44
N GLN A 196 5.92 32.74 -12.92
CA GLN A 196 4.47 32.93 -12.98
C GLN A 196 4.05 34.22 -12.26
N THR A 197 4.55 34.47 -11.05
CA THR A 197 4.27 35.72 -10.33
C THR A 197 4.77 36.97 -11.07
N SER A 198 5.92 36.89 -11.73
CA SER A 198 6.48 38.01 -12.48
C SER A 198 5.71 38.32 -13.78
N LEU A 199 5.17 37.29 -14.45
CA LEU A 199 4.47 37.43 -15.74
C LEU A 199 2.95 37.62 -15.62
N LEU A 200 2.36 37.32 -14.47
CA LEU A 200 0.91 37.40 -14.23
C LEU A 200 0.25 38.72 -14.66
N PRO A 201 0.85 39.91 -14.44
CA PRO A 201 0.23 41.18 -14.84
C PRO A 201 0.26 41.45 -16.35
N TYR A 202 1.08 40.72 -17.11
CA TYR A 202 1.45 41.09 -18.48
C TYR A 202 1.08 40.02 -19.53
N ASP A 203 1.09 38.74 -19.17
CA ASP A 203 0.84 37.64 -20.12
C ASP A 203 0.10 36.46 -19.48
N SER A 204 -1.23 36.53 -19.54
CA SER A 204 -2.12 35.50 -19.00
C SER A 204 -1.99 34.16 -19.74
N LYS A 205 -1.65 34.15 -21.03
CA LYS A 205 -1.55 32.94 -21.84
C LYS A 205 -0.32 32.13 -21.45
N THR A 206 0.83 32.78 -21.34
CA THR A 206 2.06 32.14 -20.84
C THR A 206 1.88 31.68 -19.39
N CYS A 207 1.17 32.45 -18.56
CA CYS A 207 0.85 32.03 -17.19
C CYS A 207 0.01 30.75 -17.13
N THR A 208 -0.98 30.57 -18.02
CA THR A 208 -1.75 29.31 -18.05
C THR A 208 -0.90 28.10 -18.45
N LEU A 209 0.09 28.28 -19.33
CA LEU A 209 1.02 27.22 -19.70
C LEU A 209 2.00 26.89 -18.56
N LEU A 210 2.55 27.92 -17.88
CA LEU A 210 3.39 27.76 -16.70
C LEU A 210 2.63 27.14 -15.53
N ASP A 211 1.35 27.46 -15.37
CA ASP A 211 0.46 26.86 -14.36
C ASP A 211 0.28 25.35 -14.62
N LEU A 212 0.05 24.97 -15.88
CA LEU A 212 -0.03 23.58 -16.31
C LEU A 212 1.28 22.81 -16.05
N ILE A 213 2.43 23.39 -16.42
CA ILE A 213 3.75 22.78 -16.23
C ILE A 213 4.11 22.69 -14.74
N GLY A 214 3.89 23.77 -14.00
CA GLY A 214 4.11 23.85 -12.55
C GLY A 214 3.25 22.86 -11.79
N HIS A 215 1.98 22.69 -12.18
CA HIS A 215 1.08 21.70 -11.59
C HIS A 215 1.54 20.27 -11.86
N ARG A 216 1.94 19.95 -13.10
CA ARG A 216 2.46 18.61 -13.47
C ARG A 216 3.74 18.26 -12.71
N LEU A 217 4.67 19.21 -12.57
CA LEU A 217 5.93 19.02 -11.84
C LEU A 217 5.72 18.91 -10.32
N ARG A 218 4.82 19.71 -9.75
CA ARG A 218 4.42 19.63 -8.33
C ARG A 218 3.92 18.23 -7.99
N LYS A 219 3.16 17.62 -8.90
CA LYS A 219 2.60 16.29 -8.68
C LYS A 219 3.60 15.16 -8.87
N GLY A 220 4.47 15.24 -9.88
CA GLY A 220 5.61 14.35 -10.00
C GLY A 220 6.45 14.34 -8.72
N SER A 221 6.64 15.52 -8.10
CA SER A 221 7.36 15.67 -6.84
C SER A 221 6.65 15.02 -5.67
N LEU A 222 5.36 15.27 -5.51
CA LEU A 222 4.57 14.69 -4.42
C LEU A 222 4.44 13.17 -4.54
N SER A 223 4.39 12.64 -5.76
CA SER A 223 4.37 11.20 -6.02
C SER A 223 5.71 10.56 -5.69
N ILE A 224 6.82 11.16 -6.12
CA ILE A 224 8.17 10.68 -5.79
C ILE A 224 8.41 10.75 -4.27
N HIS A 225 8.04 11.85 -3.63
CA HIS A 225 8.20 12.03 -2.18
C HIS A 225 7.36 11.01 -1.38
N ARG A 226 6.12 10.74 -1.79
CA ARG A 226 5.28 9.72 -1.15
C ARG A 226 5.82 8.31 -1.38
N PHE A 227 6.25 7.99 -2.60
CA PHE A 227 6.86 6.70 -2.92
C PHE A 227 8.15 6.47 -2.15
N VAL A 228 9.05 7.46 -2.12
CA VAL A 228 10.32 7.43 -1.36
C VAL A 228 10.03 7.25 0.13
N GLY A 229 9.12 8.04 0.72
CA GLY A 229 8.79 7.95 2.14
C GLY A 229 8.14 6.63 2.55
N SER A 230 7.15 6.16 1.79
CA SER A 230 6.41 4.92 2.08
C SER A 230 7.28 3.67 1.91
N THR A 231 8.08 3.64 0.83
CA THR A 231 8.99 2.52 0.55
C THR A 231 10.14 2.47 1.54
N ARG A 232 10.68 3.63 1.96
CA ARG A 232 11.73 3.72 2.99
C ARG A 232 11.30 3.08 4.30
N LYS A 233 10.11 3.44 4.79
CA LYS A 233 9.54 2.86 6.02
C LYS A 233 9.38 1.34 5.94
N SER A 234 8.95 0.82 4.78
CA SER A 234 8.77 -0.61 4.57
C SER A 234 10.12 -1.36 4.54
N CYS A 235 11.12 -0.80 3.87
CA CYS A 235 12.48 -1.35 3.82
C CYS A 235 13.15 -1.38 5.20
N ASP A 236 13.10 -0.27 5.92
CA ASP A 236 13.63 -0.12 7.27
C ASP A 236 13.06 -1.19 8.22
N GLN A 237 11.75 -1.39 8.17
CA GLN A 237 11.06 -2.41 8.98
C GLN A 237 11.56 -3.84 8.67
N VAL A 238 11.76 -4.18 7.39
CA VAL A 238 12.25 -5.51 6.99
C VAL A 238 13.69 -5.73 7.43
N ILE A 239 14.56 -4.73 7.24
CA ILE A 239 15.98 -4.78 7.61
C ILE A 239 16.14 -4.97 9.12
N HIS A 240 15.43 -4.16 9.91
CA HIS A 240 15.47 -4.26 11.38
C HIS A 240 14.87 -5.56 11.90
N THR A 241 13.77 -6.05 11.30
CA THR A 241 13.17 -7.33 11.69
C THR A 241 14.14 -8.49 11.46
N PHE A 242 14.79 -8.54 10.30
CA PHE A 242 15.77 -9.57 9.97
C PHE A 242 16.97 -9.57 10.94
N TYR A 243 17.49 -8.37 11.25
CA TYR A 243 18.56 -8.19 12.23
C TYR A 243 18.16 -8.68 13.62
N LEU A 244 16.98 -8.27 14.11
CA LEU A 244 16.49 -8.56 15.45
C LEU A 244 16.23 -10.05 15.64
N VAL A 245 15.61 -10.71 14.65
CA VAL A 245 15.35 -12.16 14.70
C VAL A 245 16.65 -12.96 14.82
N ASN A 246 17.66 -12.64 13.99
CA ASN A 246 18.97 -13.28 14.06
C ASN A 246 19.67 -13.03 15.41
N LEU A 247 19.61 -11.80 15.91
CA LEU A 247 20.23 -11.43 17.19
C LEU A 247 19.58 -12.16 18.37
N VAL A 248 18.26 -12.20 18.43
CA VAL A 248 17.50 -12.81 19.54
C VAL A 248 17.76 -14.31 19.61
N VAL A 249 17.65 -15.03 18.48
CA VAL A 249 17.84 -16.49 18.47
C VAL A 249 19.25 -16.87 18.91
N VAL A 250 20.28 -16.18 18.43
CA VAL A 250 21.68 -16.46 18.81
C VAL A 250 21.95 -16.10 20.27
N SER A 251 21.46 -14.94 20.74
CA SER A 251 21.68 -14.48 22.12
C SER A 251 20.99 -15.37 23.14
N VAL A 252 19.74 -15.78 22.89
CA VAL A 252 19.00 -16.69 23.78
C VAL A 252 19.68 -18.07 23.83
N ASN A 253 20.13 -18.59 22.67
CA ASN A 253 20.90 -19.84 22.66
C ASN A 253 22.20 -19.71 23.46
N LEU A 254 22.94 -18.60 23.33
CA LEU A 254 24.16 -18.37 24.09
C LEU A 254 23.92 -18.39 25.61
N VAL A 255 22.86 -17.74 26.08
CA VAL A 255 22.48 -17.74 27.50
C VAL A 255 22.13 -19.16 27.98
N LEU A 256 21.38 -19.93 27.18
CA LEU A 256 21.03 -21.31 27.54
C LEU A 256 22.24 -22.25 27.52
N LEU A 257 23.22 -22.05 26.63
CA LEU A 257 24.46 -22.81 26.62
C LEU A 257 25.25 -22.61 27.93
N VAL A 258 25.37 -21.36 28.38
CA VAL A 258 26.05 -21.03 29.64
C VAL A 258 25.27 -21.57 30.85
N ALA A 259 23.94 -21.38 30.87
CA ALA A 259 23.09 -21.92 31.94
C ALA A 259 23.15 -23.45 32.00
N GLY A 260 23.19 -24.12 30.85
CA GLY A 260 23.32 -25.57 30.73
C GLY A 260 24.62 -26.08 31.33
N LEU A 261 25.75 -25.44 31.05
CA LEU A 261 27.04 -25.77 31.65
C LEU A 261 26.98 -25.67 33.18
N VAL A 262 26.40 -24.59 33.72
CA VAL A 262 26.25 -24.41 35.17
C VAL A 262 25.35 -25.51 35.78
N LEU A 263 24.18 -25.77 35.19
CA LEU A 263 23.24 -26.78 35.72
C LEU A 263 23.80 -28.21 35.66
N ILE A 264 24.59 -28.54 34.62
CA ILE A 264 25.30 -29.82 34.51
C ILE A 264 26.33 -29.97 35.63
N THR A 265 27.07 -28.91 35.99
CA THR A 265 28.01 -28.96 37.13
C THR A 265 27.29 -29.12 38.47
N LEU A 266 26.11 -28.49 38.63
CA LEU A 266 25.28 -28.56 39.83
C LEU A 266 24.44 -29.85 39.95
N HIS A 267 24.45 -30.71 38.92
CA HIS A 267 23.65 -31.96 38.86
C HIS A 267 22.13 -31.76 39.09
N TYR A 268 21.59 -30.59 38.75
CA TYR A 268 20.18 -30.28 38.95
C TYR A 268 19.30 -30.84 37.83
N ARG A 269 18.68 -32.00 38.07
CA ARG A 269 18.00 -32.80 37.04
C ARG A 269 16.78 -32.17 36.36
N PRO A 270 15.81 -31.55 37.09
CA PRO A 270 14.64 -30.96 36.45
C PRO A 270 15.01 -29.83 35.48
N GLY A 271 15.97 -28.99 35.87
CA GLY A 271 16.44 -27.88 35.03
C GLY A 271 17.13 -28.33 33.76
N ILE A 272 17.92 -29.42 33.80
CA ILE A 272 18.59 -29.96 32.60
C ILE A 272 17.58 -30.43 31.54
N ILE A 273 16.46 -31.04 31.95
CA ILE A 273 15.42 -31.52 31.01
C ILE A 273 14.71 -30.35 30.31
N VAL A 274 14.31 -29.33 31.09
CA VAL A 274 13.69 -28.11 30.55
C VAL A 274 14.64 -27.43 29.56
N LEU A 275 15.93 -27.35 29.91
CA LEU A 275 16.95 -26.72 29.10
C LEU A 275 17.23 -27.47 27.78
N ILE A 276 17.23 -28.81 27.79
CA ILE A 276 17.32 -29.62 26.56
C ILE A 276 16.13 -29.35 25.64
N PHE A 277 14.92 -29.25 26.18
CA PHE A 277 13.72 -28.96 25.40
C PHE A 277 13.77 -27.54 24.79
N SER A 278 14.17 -26.54 25.59
CA SER A 278 14.34 -25.17 25.09
C SER A 278 15.40 -25.05 24.00
N CYS A 279 16.57 -25.69 24.17
CA CYS A 279 17.61 -25.73 23.14
C CYS A 279 17.17 -26.48 21.89
N TRP A 280 16.36 -27.53 22.03
CA TRP A 280 15.81 -28.24 20.88
C TRP A 280 14.89 -27.37 20.01
N ILE A 281 14.00 -26.59 20.64
CA ILE A 281 13.15 -25.61 19.94
C ILE A 281 14.02 -24.54 19.26
N LEU A 282 15.00 -23.98 19.96
CA LEU A 282 15.84 -22.92 19.40
C LEU A 282 16.75 -23.40 18.28
N THR A 283 17.24 -24.64 18.31
CA THR A 283 17.95 -25.27 17.18
C THR A 283 17.04 -25.36 15.95
N THR A 284 15.74 -25.61 16.14
CA THR A 284 14.77 -25.58 15.04
C THR A 284 14.68 -24.19 14.43
N PHE A 285 14.61 -23.14 15.27
CA PHE A 285 14.64 -21.76 14.80
C PHE A 285 15.95 -21.43 14.08
N SER A 286 17.12 -21.88 14.55
CA SER A 286 18.40 -21.67 13.87
C SER A 286 18.45 -22.28 12.46
N TRP A 287 17.81 -23.44 12.25
CA TRP A 287 17.68 -24.03 10.90
C TRP A 287 16.74 -23.24 9.99
N ILE A 288 15.65 -22.68 10.54
CA ILE A 288 14.77 -21.76 9.80
C ILE A 288 15.55 -20.50 9.39
N LEU A 289 16.32 -19.91 10.31
CA LEU A 289 17.17 -18.74 9.99
C LEU A 289 18.23 -19.04 8.95
N THR A 290 18.82 -20.24 8.97
CA THR A 290 19.76 -20.67 7.92
C THR A 290 19.11 -20.67 6.54
N GLY A 291 17.83 -21.08 6.43
CA GLY A 291 17.06 -20.99 5.20
C GLY A 291 16.77 -19.55 4.77
N LEU A 292 16.41 -18.69 5.72
CA LEU A 292 16.14 -17.26 5.47
C LEU A 292 17.41 -16.50 5.05
N ASP A 293 18.55 -16.73 5.70
CA ASP A 293 19.83 -16.10 5.34
C ASP A 293 20.27 -16.49 3.91
N PHE A 294 19.99 -17.73 3.50
CA PHE A 294 20.27 -18.19 2.14
C PHE A 294 19.35 -17.55 1.10
N PHE A 295 18.08 -17.37 1.46
CA PHE A 295 17.12 -16.61 0.67
C PHE A 295 17.62 -15.18 0.44
N PHE A 296 18.01 -14.46 1.49
CA PHE A 296 18.54 -13.10 1.36
C PHE A 296 19.85 -13.04 0.56
N TYR A 297 20.74 -14.04 0.70
CA TYR A 297 21.93 -14.15 -0.13
C TYR A 297 21.60 -14.25 -1.62
N THR A 298 20.57 -15.03 -1.97
CA THR A 298 20.12 -15.23 -3.35
C THR A 298 19.42 -13.99 -3.89
N PHE A 299 18.51 -13.40 -3.11
CA PHE A 299 17.80 -12.17 -3.43
C PHE A 299 18.75 -11.00 -3.72
N ILE A 300 19.76 -10.78 -2.86
CA ILE A 300 20.80 -9.76 -3.07
C ILE A 300 21.61 -10.05 -4.34
N GLY A 301 21.88 -11.33 -4.62
CA GLY A 301 22.54 -11.76 -5.83
C GLY A 301 21.77 -11.40 -7.10
N ASP A 302 20.47 -11.67 -7.11
CA ASP A 302 19.59 -11.35 -8.23
C ASP A 302 19.46 -9.85 -8.41
N THR A 303 19.14 -9.13 -7.33
CA THR A 303 19.01 -7.67 -7.32
C THR A 303 20.24 -7.01 -7.93
N CYS A 304 21.43 -7.33 -7.42
CA CYS A 304 22.68 -6.76 -7.92
C CYS A 304 22.99 -7.11 -9.38
N SER A 305 22.60 -8.29 -9.84
CA SER A 305 22.77 -8.68 -11.24
C SER A 305 21.78 -7.98 -12.16
N THR A 306 20.51 -7.82 -11.75
CA THR A 306 19.50 -7.11 -12.54
C THR A 306 19.81 -5.62 -12.63
N LEU A 307 20.27 -4.99 -11.54
CA LEU A 307 20.73 -3.59 -11.57
C LEU A 307 21.93 -3.41 -12.53
N ALA A 308 22.88 -4.35 -12.54
CA ALA A 308 24.00 -4.30 -13.48
C ALA A 308 23.54 -4.43 -14.94
N SER A 309 22.62 -5.36 -15.22
CA SER A 309 22.04 -5.51 -16.57
C SER A 309 21.20 -4.31 -17.00
N TYR A 310 20.57 -3.59 -16.06
CA TYR A 310 19.83 -2.36 -16.36
C TYR A 310 20.75 -1.21 -16.81
N MET A 311 21.98 -1.18 -16.29
CA MET A 311 22.97 -0.19 -16.72
C MET A 311 23.49 -0.43 -18.14
N GLU A 312 23.44 -1.67 -18.63
CA GLU A 312 23.89 -2.05 -19.98
C GLU A 312 22.79 -1.89 -21.03
N ASP A 313 21.53 -2.25 -20.73
CA ASP A 313 20.38 -2.13 -21.64
C ASP A 313 19.07 -1.74 -20.89
N PRO A 314 18.79 -0.43 -20.71
CA PRO A 314 17.60 0.05 -20.01
C PRO A 314 16.24 -0.32 -20.63
N PRO A 315 16.01 -0.20 -21.96
CA PRO A 315 14.67 -0.37 -22.53
C PRO A 315 14.12 -1.80 -22.49
N ASN A 316 14.98 -2.82 -22.33
CA ASN A 316 14.60 -4.23 -22.43
C ASN A 316 14.69 -4.99 -21.10
N ASN A 317 14.66 -4.27 -19.97
CA ASN A 317 14.87 -4.82 -18.65
C ASN A 317 13.62 -4.70 -17.76
N SER A 318 13.34 -5.76 -17.00
CA SER A 318 12.31 -5.86 -15.97
C SER A 318 12.29 -4.74 -14.92
N LEU A 319 13.41 -4.04 -14.68
CA LEU A 319 13.44 -2.92 -13.73
C LEU A 319 12.73 -1.65 -14.23
N THR A 320 12.43 -1.55 -15.53
CA THR A 320 11.84 -0.35 -16.15
C THR A 320 10.40 -0.11 -15.71
N ASP A 321 9.66 -1.15 -15.33
CA ASP A 321 8.28 -1.05 -14.84
C ASP A 321 8.21 -0.72 -13.33
N VAL A 322 9.33 -0.90 -12.60
CA VAL A 322 9.42 -0.68 -11.15
C VAL A 322 10.04 0.68 -10.82
N LEU A 323 10.78 1.27 -11.75
CA LEU A 323 11.49 2.53 -11.56
C LEU A 323 10.72 3.73 -12.11
N PRO A 324 10.72 4.88 -11.41
CA PRO A 324 10.01 6.10 -11.82
C PRO A 324 10.74 6.88 -12.91
N CYS A 325 11.33 6.21 -13.90
CA CYS A 325 12.11 6.85 -14.97
C CYS A 325 11.38 6.78 -16.31
N PRO A 326 11.21 7.92 -17.02
CA PRO A 326 10.59 7.92 -18.33
C PRO A 326 11.45 7.16 -19.36
N LYS A 327 10.77 6.56 -20.35
CA LYS A 327 11.44 5.81 -21.43
C LYS A 327 12.30 6.76 -22.28
N PRO A 328 13.54 6.38 -22.67
CA PRO A 328 14.47 7.26 -23.38
C PRO A 328 13.88 7.90 -24.65
N THR A 329 13.09 7.16 -25.43
CA THR A 329 12.47 7.62 -26.68
C THR A 329 11.40 8.71 -26.47
N ASP A 330 10.69 8.66 -25.34
CA ASP A 330 9.65 9.63 -25.00
C ASP A 330 10.27 10.89 -24.38
N SER A 331 11.32 10.72 -23.58
CA SER A 331 12.09 11.83 -23.00
C SER A 331 12.74 12.70 -24.06
N ASP A 332 13.34 12.13 -25.11
CA ASP A 332 14.01 12.90 -26.17
C ASP A 332 13.01 13.67 -27.05
N LYS A 333 11.86 13.05 -27.36
CA LYS A 333 10.78 13.71 -28.12
C LYS A 333 10.15 14.86 -27.32
N LEU A 334 9.94 14.66 -26.03
CA LEU A 334 9.38 15.68 -25.14
C LEU A 334 10.38 16.80 -24.86
N LEU A 335 11.67 16.48 -24.69
CA LEU A 335 12.71 17.49 -24.55
C LEU A 335 12.81 18.33 -25.82
N GLY A 336 12.67 17.70 -27.00
CA GLY A 336 12.54 18.41 -28.28
C GLY A 336 11.33 19.34 -28.34
N GLN A 337 10.17 18.92 -27.82
CA GLN A 337 8.96 19.77 -27.74
C GLN A 337 9.14 20.94 -26.78
N ILE A 338 9.72 20.72 -25.60
CA ILE A 338 10.00 21.79 -24.64
C ILE A 338 10.98 22.78 -25.24
N ASN A 339 12.05 22.30 -25.88
CA ASN A 339 13.04 23.17 -26.52
C ASN A 339 12.41 24.00 -27.64
N HIS A 340 11.53 23.41 -28.44
CA HIS A 340 10.76 24.13 -29.46
C HIS A 340 9.85 25.21 -28.84
N SER A 341 9.07 24.87 -27.81
CA SER A 341 8.18 25.83 -27.16
C SER A 341 8.93 26.98 -26.51
N VAL A 342 10.13 26.72 -25.98
CA VAL A 342 10.99 27.75 -25.40
C VAL A 342 11.60 28.64 -26.47
N HIS A 343 12.08 28.04 -27.57
CA HIS A 343 12.55 28.78 -28.74
C HIS A 343 11.46 29.72 -29.27
N ASP A 344 10.23 29.23 -29.43
CA ASP A 344 9.08 30.04 -29.85
C ASP A 344 8.77 31.15 -28.85
N PHE A 345 8.84 30.86 -27.55
CA PHE A 345 8.62 31.85 -26.49
C PHE A 345 9.67 32.96 -26.52
N ILE A 346 10.96 32.63 -26.67
CA ILE A 346 12.04 33.62 -26.82
C ILE A 346 11.84 34.42 -28.11
N ALA A 347 11.42 33.78 -29.20
CA ALA A 347 11.12 34.45 -30.47
C ALA A 347 9.91 35.41 -30.35
N GLU A 348 8.85 35.02 -29.64
CA GLU A 348 7.67 35.83 -29.36
C GLU A 348 8.03 37.05 -28.50
N ILE A 349 8.86 36.86 -27.47
CA ILE A 349 9.37 37.96 -26.64
C ILE A 349 10.24 38.92 -27.45
N ASN A 350 11.20 38.40 -28.22
CA ASN A 350 12.01 39.23 -29.11
C ASN A 350 11.13 40.00 -30.11
N SER A 351 10.02 39.40 -30.55
CA SER A 351 9.04 40.08 -31.39
C SER A 351 8.29 41.20 -30.68
N LYS A 352 7.87 41.00 -29.43
CA LYS A 352 7.23 42.04 -28.61
C LYS A 352 8.18 43.17 -28.24
N ILE A 353 9.45 42.85 -27.96
CA ILE A 353 10.51 43.84 -27.80
C ILE A 353 10.67 44.68 -29.08
N ARG A 354 10.70 44.05 -30.25
CA ARG A 354 10.72 44.76 -31.54
C ARG A 354 9.50 45.66 -31.75
N GLU A 355 8.30 45.20 -31.39
CA GLU A 355 7.06 45.98 -31.50
C GLU A 355 7.08 47.22 -30.59
N VAL A 356 7.53 47.06 -29.35
CA VAL A 356 7.71 48.16 -28.40
C VAL A 356 8.80 49.13 -28.87
N LEU A 357 9.92 48.62 -29.41
CA LEU A 357 11.00 49.46 -29.94
C LEU A 357 10.63 50.17 -31.24
N ALA A 358 9.78 49.57 -32.07
CA ALA A 358 9.26 50.20 -33.30
C ALA A 358 8.36 51.41 -33.02
N SER A 359 7.86 51.57 -31.78
CA SER A 359 7.15 52.77 -31.35
C SER A 359 8.07 53.98 -31.08
N ILE A 360 9.39 53.76 -31.08
CA ILE A 360 10.42 54.78 -30.82
C ILE A 360 11.13 55.09 -32.15
N GLU A 361 10.84 56.25 -32.75
CA GLU A 361 11.46 56.64 -34.02
C GLU A 361 12.96 56.96 -33.87
N GLY A 362 13.80 56.17 -34.56
CA GLY A 362 15.05 56.66 -35.14
C GLY A 362 16.37 56.51 -34.38
N LYS A 363 16.77 55.32 -33.89
CA LYS A 363 18.20 54.95 -33.64
C LYS A 363 18.44 53.45 -33.36
N GLU A 364 19.75 53.08 -33.34
CA GLU A 364 20.39 51.75 -33.49
C GLU A 364 19.69 50.49 -32.91
N PRO A 365 19.86 49.31 -33.56
CA PRO A 365 19.28 48.05 -33.09
C PRO A 365 19.86 47.63 -31.74
N ILE A 366 19.00 47.62 -30.72
CA ILE A 366 19.31 47.13 -29.38
C ILE A 366 19.51 45.60 -29.43
N PRO A 367 20.43 45.02 -28.63
CA PRO A 367 20.67 43.58 -28.62
C PRO A 367 19.41 42.79 -28.28
N GLU A 368 19.06 41.83 -29.14
CA GLU A 368 17.98 40.87 -28.91
C GLU A 368 18.33 39.95 -27.72
N ILE A 369 17.30 39.41 -27.08
CA ILE A 369 17.50 38.40 -26.04
C ILE A 369 18.08 37.16 -26.70
N CYS A 370 19.21 36.70 -26.16
CA CYS A 370 19.93 35.55 -26.69
C CYS A 370 19.11 34.27 -26.54
N ASP A 371 18.97 33.55 -27.64
CA ASP A 371 18.37 32.23 -27.68
C ASP A 371 19.46 31.15 -27.61
N PRO A 372 19.55 30.36 -26.52
CA PRO A 372 20.53 29.29 -26.41
C PRO A 372 20.13 28.02 -27.19
N PHE A 373 18.98 28.00 -27.86
CA PHE A 373 18.49 26.87 -28.65
C PHE A 373 18.76 27.08 -30.15
N SER A 374 19.15 26.01 -30.85
CA SER A 374 19.32 26.06 -32.30
C SER A 374 17.97 26.21 -33.02
N ALA A 375 17.97 26.78 -34.23
CA ALA A 375 16.81 26.74 -35.10
C ALA A 375 16.41 25.30 -35.46
N ALA A 376 15.21 25.14 -36.03
CA ALA A 376 14.71 23.87 -36.55
C ALA A 376 15.75 23.15 -37.43
N PRO A 377 15.82 21.80 -37.41
CA PRO A 377 14.84 20.86 -36.84
C PRO A 377 15.16 20.33 -35.43
N ASN A 378 16.35 20.58 -34.88
CA ASN A 378 16.85 19.84 -33.71
C ASN A 378 16.71 20.57 -32.37
N PHE A 379 16.48 21.89 -32.35
CA PHE A 379 16.31 22.72 -31.14
C PHE A 379 17.30 22.36 -30.01
N SER A 380 18.57 22.15 -30.36
CA SER A 380 19.58 21.67 -29.42
C SER A 380 20.02 22.81 -28.52
N TYR A 381 20.05 22.57 -27.21
CA TYR A 381 20.53 23.53 -26.23
C TYR A 381 22.05 23.67 -26.28
N SER A 382 22.54 24.87 -26.53
CA SER A 382 23.94 25.26 -26.52
C SER A 382 24.10 26.56 -25.71
N PRO A 383 24.45 26.48 -24.42
CA PRO A 383 24.57 27.66 -23.56
C PRO A 383 25.74 28.56 -23.96
N GLN A 384 26.76 28.01 -24.65
CA GLN A 384 27.93 28.76 -25.10
C GLN A 384 27.63 29.82 -26.17
N THR A 385 26.45 29.74 -26.78
CA THR A 385 25.96 30.69 -27.79
C THR A 385 25.56 32.02 -27.16
N CYS A 386 25.28 32.03 -25.84
CA CYS A 386 24.90 33.22 -25.08
C CYS A 386 26.04 33.64 -24.14
N ARG A 387 26.39 34.93 -24.14
CA ARG A 387 27.35 35.50 -23.17
C ARG A 387 26.63 35.73 -21.83
N ASN A 388 27.31 35.52 -20.70
CA ASN A 388 26.72 35.71 -19.36
C ASN A 388 26.16 37.12 -19.10
N ASP A 389 26.60 38.13 -19.86
CA ASP A 389 26.17 39.53 -19.70
C ASP A 389 25.07 39.96 -20.70
N SER A 390 24.61 39.05 -21.58
CA SER A 390 23.66 39.35 -22.65
C SER A 390 22.26 39.74 -22.18
N ILE A 391 21.89 39.44 -20.92
CA ILE A 391 20.51 39.59 -20.41
C ILE A 391 20.33 40.85 -19.54
N GLN A 392 21.42 41.48 -19.06
CA GLN A 392 21.37 42.76 -18.31
C GLN A 392 21.37 44.02 -19.20
N VAL A 393 21.23 43.86 -20.51
CA VAL A 393 21.44 44.92 -21.49
C VAL A 393 20.37 46.00 -21.44
N LEU A 394 19.10 45.66 -21.13
CA LEU A 394 18.00 46.62 -21.09
C LEU A 394 18.09 47.69 -19.99
N SER A 395 18.74 47.38 -18.86
CA SER A 395 18.90 48.33 -17.75
C SER A 395 19.70 49.59 -18.13
N ARG A 396 20.52 49.50 -19.19
CA ARG A 396 21.36 50.60 -19.68
C ARG A 396 20.59 51.63 -20.51
N PHE A 397 19.35 51.32 -20.91
CA PHE A 397 18.58 52.17 -21.81
C PHE A 397 17.43 52.94 -21.12
N ILE A 398 17.38 53.04 -19.79
CA ILE A 398 16.27 53.67 -19.04
C ILE A 398 16.42 55.19 -18.94
N CYS A 399 15.34 55.93 -19.17
CA CYS A 399 15.23 57.37 -18.89
C CYS A 399 14.34 57.62 -17.64
N TYR A 400 14.83 58.41 -16.68
CA TYR A 400 14.09 58.77 -15.45
C TYR A 400 13.36 60.12 -15.63
N GLU A 401 12.20 60.30 -14.98
CA GLU A 401 11.34 61.50 -15.07
C GLU A 401 12.03 62.85 -14.83
N GLU A 402 13.15 62.88 -14.11
CA GLU A 402 13.92 64.12 -13.85
C GLU A 402 14.77 64.59 -15.06
N ASN A 403 14.91 63.78 -16.12
CA ASN A 403 15.65 64.14 -17.31
C ASN A 403 14.70 64.47 -18.47
N THR A 404 14.94 65.59 -19.15
CA THR A 404 14.25 65.89 -20.41
C THR A 404 14.53 64.78 -21.43
N THR A 405 13.53 64.43 -22.25
CA THR A 405 13.62 63.38 -23.29
C THR A 405 14.85 63.56 -24.19
N GLU A 406 15.28 64.81 -24.41
CA GLU A 406 16.50 65.18 -25.15
C GLU A 406 17.81 64.79 -24.45
N ASN A 407 17.90 64.91 -23.11
CA ASN A 407 19.11 64.53 -22.35
C ASN A 407 19.29 63.00 -22.29
N CYS A 408 18.20 62.25 -22.16
CA CYS A 408 18.26 60.79 -22.17
C CYS A 408 18.68 60.23 -23.54
N GLN A 409 18.20 60.84 -24.62
CA GLN A 409 18.60 60.46 -25.98
C GLN A 409 20.08 60.75 -26.27
N ALA A 410 20.65 61.79 -25.65
CA ALA A 410 22.09 62.10 -25.75
C ALA A 410 22.97 61.07 -25.01
N ASP A 411 22.47 60.51 -23.91
CA ASP A 411 23.13 59.49 -23.07
C ASP A 411 22.97 58.05 -23.58
N GLY A 412 22.26 57.83 -24.69
CA GLY A 412 21.99 56.50 -25.21
C GLY A 412 20.90 55.73 -24.47
N ARG A 413 19.95 56.43 -23.81
CA ARG A 413 18.85 55.84 -23.02
C ARG A 413 17.49 56.21 -23.64
N PHE A 414 16.67 55.21 -23.95
CA PHE A 414 15.51 55.37 -24.85
C PHE A 414 14.20 54.74 -24.34
N LEU A 415 14.22 53.91 -23.29
CA LEU A 415 13.05 53.18 -22.81
C LEU A 415 12.23 54.02 -21.80
N PRO A 416 10.91 54.20 -22.01
CA PRO A 416 10.01 54.80 -21.03
C PRO A 416 9.88 53.94 -19.76
N GLU A 417 9.70 54.58 -18.60
CA GLU A 417 9.55 53.90 -17.29
C GLU A 417 8.42 52.85 -17.29
N ALA A 418 7.31 53.12 -17.98
CA ALA A 418 6.17 52.19 -18.08
C ALA A 418 6.50 50.86 -18.78
N VAL A 419 7.54 50.83 -19.61
CA VAL A 419 7.96 49.66 -20.42
C VAL A 419 9.04 48.84 -19.71
N TYR A 420 9.75 49.45 -18.76
CA TYR A 420 10.79 48.81 -17.98
C TYR A 420 10.33 47.57 -17.17
N PRO A 421 9.24 47.63 -16.37
CA PRO A 421 8.84 46.50 -15.54
C PRO A 421 8.39 45.28 -16.37
N VAL A 422 7.79 45.52 -17.54
CA VAL A 422 7.41 44.46 -18.49
C VAL A 422 8.67 43.76 -19.02
N SER A 423 9.62 44.53 -19.56
CA SER A 423 10.84 43.97 -20.13
C SER A 423 11.72 43.28 -19.07
N LEU A 424 11.76 43.82 -17.85
CA LEU A 424 12.47 43.22 -16.72
C LEU A 424 11.87 41.87 -16.33
N ALA A 425 10.55 41.76 -16.25
CA ALA A 425 9.85 40.52 -15.92
C ALA A 425 10.13 39.42 -16.95
N TYR A 426 10.16 39.75 -18.24
CA TYR A 426 10.52 38.82 -19.31
C TYR A 426 11.99 38.39 -19.25
N CYS A 427 12.94 39.32 -19.08
CA CYS A 427 14.36 38.99 -18.95
C CYS A 427 14.65 38.10 -17.74
N GLN A 428 14.03 38.38 -16.58
CA GLN A 428 14.16 37.57 -15.38
C GLN A 428 13.57 36.16 -15.59
N SER A 429 12.42 36.06 -16.24
CA SER A 429 11.78 34.76 -16.50
C SER A 429 12.59 33.89 -17.45
N ILE A 430 13.27 34.49 -18.44
CA ILE A 430 14.18 33.77 -19.34
C ILE A 430 15.44 33.32 -18.60
N GLN A 431 16.03 34.17 -17.76
CA GLN A 431 17.20 33.80 -16.96
C GLN A 431 16.87 32.63 -16.02
N ASP A 432 15.74 32.73 -15.33
CA ASP A 432 15.22 31.69 -14.46
C ASP A 432 15.02 30.37 -15.21
N PHE A 433 14.69 30.42 -16.51
CA PHE A 433 14.48 29.25 -17.35
C PHE A 433 15.81 28.64 -17.83
N ILE A 434 16.79 29.48 -18.15
CA ILE A 434 18.12 29.02 -18.54
C ILE A 434 18.82 28.35 -17.35
N ASP A 435 18.69 28.94 -16.16
CA ASP A 435 19.33 28.43 -14.94
C ASP A 435 18.76 27.06 -14.52
N ILE A 436 17.48 26.82 -14.78
CA ILE A 436 16.77 25.59 -14.39
C ILE A 436 16.82 24.48 -15.44
N TYR A 437 17.15 24.82 -16.69
CA TYR A 437 17.15 23.88 -17.81
C TYR A 437 18.07 22.67 -17.58
N PRO A 438 19.30 22.80 -17.03
CA PRO A 438 20.16 21.66 -16.71
C PRO A 438 19.52 20.71 -15.69
N ASP A 439 18.87 21.27 -14.66
CA ASP A 439 18.17 20.51 -13.62
C ASP A 439 16.97 19.74 -14.22
N MET A 440 16.17 20.40 -15.06
CA MET A 440 15.06 19.78 -15.78
C MET A 440 15.53 18.68 -16.76
N SER A 441 16.61 18.92 -17.49
CA SER A 441 17.22 17.92 -18.39
C SER A 441 17.76 16.71 -17.62
N GLY A 442 18.36 16.94 -16.44
CA GLY A 442 18.83 15.89 -15.54
C GLY A 442 17.69 15.00 -15.05
N LEU A 443 16.56 15.60 -14.65
CA LEU A 443 15.35 14.89 -14.26
C LEU A 443 14.80 14.04 -15.43
N MET A 444 14.74 14.58 -16.64
CA MET A 444 14.22 13.86 -17.82
C MET A 444 15.11 12.69 -18.27
N LYS A 445 16.41 12.78 -18.02
CA LYS A 445 17.39 11.72 -18.32
C LYS A 445 17.57 10.71 -17.18
N CYS A 446 16.93 10.94 -16.04
CA CYS A 446 17.08 10.19 -14.80
C CYS A 446 18.55 10.07 -14.34
N SER A 447 19.33 11.16 -14.46
CA SER A 447 20.78 11.14 -14.19
C SER A 447 21.10 10.75 -12.75
N ALA A 448 20.38 11.32 -11.77
CA ALA A 448 20.56 11.04 -10.34
C ALA A 448 20.33 9.56 -9.98
N VAL A 449 19.24 8.97 -10.50
CA VAL A 449 18.89 7.57 -10.28
C VAL A 449 19.94 6.64 -10.93
N LYS A 450 20.35 6.94 -12.17
CA LYS A 450 21.42 6.19 -12.86
C LYS A 450 22.75 6.25 -12.11
N GLN A 451 23.10 7.41 -11.56
CA GLN A 451 24.32 7.58 -10.77
C GLN A 451 24.27 6.78 -9.46
N ALA A 452 23.13 6.80 -8.76
CA ALA A 452 22.92 6.02 -7.55
C ALA A 452 23.05 4.50 -7.80
N PHE A 453 22.47 3.99 -8.89
CA PHE A 453 22.60 2.58 -9.26
C PHE A 453 24.02 2.20 -9.64
N SER A 454 24.73 3.08 -10.34
CA SER A 454 26.16 2.90 -10.61
C SER A 454 26.95 2.75 -9.31
N ASP A 455 26.71 3.63 -8.33
CA ASP A 455 27.37 3.57 -7.03
C ASP A 455 27.02 2.29 -6.25
N ILE A 456 25.76 1.85 -6.29
CA ILE A 456 25.31 0.61 -5.64
C ILE A 456 26.00 -0.61 -6.25
N VAL A 457 25.97 -0.74 -7.58
CA VAL A 457 26.54 -1.88 -8.31
C VAL A 457 28.04 -1.96 -8.09
N GLN A 458 28.75 -0.83 -8.19
CA GLN A 458 30.21 -0.80 -8.08
C GLN A 458 30.71 -0.92 -6.64
N ARG A 459 30.06 -0.25 -5.67
CA ARG A 459 30.60 -0.11 -4.31
C ARG A 459 29.91 -0.98 -3.27
N GLN A 460 28.64 -1.33 -3.43
CA GLN A 460 27.83 -1.99 -2.38
C GLN A 460 27.54 -3.47 -2.65
N CYS A 461 27.31 -3.85 -3.90
CA CYS A 461 26.88 -5.20 -4.27
C CYS A 461 27.86 -6.32 -3.89
N LYS A 462 29.14 -6.18 -4.27
CA LYS A 462 30.19 -7.16 -3.93
C LYS A 462 30.40 -7.31 -2.41
N PRO A 463 30.55 -6.23 -1.62
CA PRO A 463 30.67 -6.35 -0.17
C PRO A 463 29.42 -6.94 0.49
N MET A 464 28.21 -6.54 0.09
CA MET A 464 26.95 -7.02 0.66
C MET A 464 26.78 -8.53 0.47
N ARG A 465 27.01 -9.01 -0.76
CA ARG A 465 26.98 -10.44 -1.08
C ARG A 465 27.97 -11.26 -0.26
N ARG A 466 29.16 -10.72 0.01
CA ARG A 466 30.17 -11.37 0.87
C ARG A 466 29.71 -11.45 2.32
N THR A 467 29.14 -10.38 2.87
CA THR A 467 28.63 -10.38 4.25
C THR A 467 27.52 -11.40 4.42
N MET A 468 26.53 -11.41 3.51
CA MET A 468 25.40 -12.33 3.59
C MET A 468 25.82 -13.80 3.45
N LYS A 469 26.80 -14.08 2.59
CA LYS A 469 27.40 -15.43 2.49
C LYS A 469 28.04 -15.88 3.80
N VAL A 470 28.80 -14.99 4.45
CA VAL A 470 29.44 -15.30 5.74
C VAL A 470 28.39 -15.51 6.83
N LEU A 471 27.34 -14.69 6.86
CA LEU A 471 26.22 -14.81 7.81
C LEU A 471 25.56 -16.19 7.69
N TRP A 472 25.11 -16.53 6.48
CA TRP A 472 24.53 -17.84 6.17
C TRP A 472 25.44 -19.01 6.58
N SER A 473 26.71 -18.97 6.16
CA SER A 473 27.64 -20.08 6.46
C SER A 473 27.94 -20.22 7.95
N SER A 474 27.92 -19.11 8.70
CA SER A 474 28.11 -19.11 10.16
C SER A 474 26.87 -19.63 10.87
N MET A 475 25.67 -19.26 10.42
CA MET A 475 24.40 -19.75 10.97
C MET A 475 24.22 -21.26 10.69
N LEU A 476 24.63 -21.74 9.53
CA LEU A 476 24.68 -23.17 9.20
C LEU A 476 25.61 -23.92 10.17
N ALA A 477 26.83 -23.41 10.36
CA ALA A 477 27.79 -24.01 11.29
C ALA A 477 27.24 -24.03 12.73
N PHE A 478 26.61 -22.94 13.17
CA PHE A 478 25.96 -22.86 14.48
C PHE A 478 24.85 -23.89 14.64
N SER A 479 23.97 -24.02 13.65
CA SER A 479 22.85 -24.97 13.66
C SER A 479 23.33 -26.43 13.77
N ILE A 480 24.40 -26.79 13.04
CA ILE A 480 25.02 -28.13 13.11
C ILE A 480 25.58 -28.39 14.52
N VAL A 481 26.27 -27.41 15.09
CA VAL A 481 26.88 -27.53 16.42
C VAL A 481 25.82 -27.66 17.50
N MET A 482 24.74 -26.88 17.41
CA MET A 482 23.63 -26.94 18.34
C MET A 482 22.91 -28.29 18.30
N VAL A 483 22.78 -28.92 17.12
CA VAL A 483 22.30 -30.31 17.01
C VAL A 483 23.19 -31.27 17.81
N VAL A 484 24.51 -31.19 17.64
CA VAL A 484 25.47 -32.04 18.36
C VAL A 484 25.39 -31.80 19.87
N VAL A 485 25.31 -30.54 20.32
CA VAL A 485 25.18 -30.20 21.75
C VAL A 485 23.90 -30.79 22.35
N VAL A 486 22.75 -30.64 21.68
CA VAL A 486 21.46 -31.17 22.16
C VAL A 486 21.50 -32.70 22.27
N LEU A 487 22.14 -33.40 21.30
CA LEU A 487 22.30 -34.86 21.35
C LEU A 487 23.21 -35.30 22.50
N LEU A 488 24.36 -34.62 22.70
CA LEU A 488 25.28 -34.91 23.80
C LEU A 488 24.65 -34.68 25.17
N TRP A 489 23.87 -33.60 25.32
CA TRP A 489 23.13 -33.32 26.55
C TRP A 489 22.01 -34.35 26.80
N SER A 490 21.33 -34.78 25.75
CA SER A 490 20.31 -35.84 25.84
C SER A 490 20.90 -37.17 26.26
N ASP A 491 22.04 -37.59 25.69
CA ASP A 491 22.74 -38.81 26.09
C ASP A 491 23.23 -38.74 27.55
N LYS A 492 23.80 -37.59 27.96
CA LYS A 492 24.20 -37.38 29.36
C LYS A 492 23.02 -37.49 30.32
N ALA A 493 21.88 -36.88 29.99
CA ALA A 493 20.66 -36.95 30.81
C ALA A 493 20.11 -38.38 30.92
N ILE A 494 20.16 -39.16 29.83
CA ILE A 494 19.75 -40.57 29.82
C ILE A 494 20.70 -41.44 30.67
N ARG A 495 22.03 -41.26 30.55
CA ARG A 495 23.02 -41.99 31.35
C ARG A 495 22.91 -41.68 32.85
N ASP A 496 22.63 -40.43 33.21
CA ASP A 496 22.42 -40.04 34.61
C ASP A 496 21.11 -40.60 35.17
N ARG A 497 20.08 -40.74 34.32
CA ARG A 497 18.82 -41.38 34.69
C ARG A 497 18.99 -42.88 34.97
N ARG A 498 19.80 -43.58 34.17
CA ARG A 498 20.09 -45.02 34.37
C ARG A 498 20.86 -45.28 35.67
N ARG A 499 21.75 -44.37 36.08
CA ARG A 499 22.51 -44.47 37.35
C ARG A 499 21.70 -44.28 38.63
N CYS A 500 20.48 -43.75 38.56
CA CYS A 500 19.61 -43.52 39.73
C CYS A 500 18.26 -44.24 39.65
N SER A 501 18.18 -45.36 38.94
CA SER A 501 17.00 -46.22 38.97
C SER A 501 17.00 -47.11 40.22
N VAL A 502 16.98 -46.50 41.41
CA VAL A 502 16.36 -47.11 42.58
C VAL A 502 15.43 -46.08 43.21
N ARG A 503 14.13 -46.29 42.92
CA ARG A 503 12.95 -45.85 43.68
C ARG A 503 12.51 -44.39 43.54
N TRP A 504 11.36 -44.24 42.90
CA TRP A 504 10.38 -43.20 43.24
C TRP A 504 10.02 -43.35 44.72
N SER A 505 10.46 -42.42 45.55
CA SER A 505 9.76 -42.05 46.78
C SER A 505 10.20 -40.66 47.20
N ILE A 506 9.20 -39.81 47.39
CA ILE A 506 9.27 -38.53 48.11
C ILE A 506 9.88 -38.82 49.48
N PHE A 507 11.19 -38.57 49.64
CA PHE A 507 11.89 -38.09 50.83
C PHE A 507 13.40 -38.28 50.64
N HIS A 508 14.15 -37.27 51.06
CA HIS A 508 15.60 -37.20 51.04
C HIS A 508 16.23 -38.41 51.78
N ARG A 509 17.05 -39.22 51.12
CA ARG A 509 18.19 -39.87 51.78
C ARG A 509 19.28 -40.33 50.81
N GLN A 510 20.46 -39.84 51.13
CA GLN A 510 21.77 -40.10 50.55
C GLN A 510 22.28 -41.47 51.04
N HIS A 511 22.51 -42.43 50.14
CA HIS A 511 23.49 -43.52 50.27
C HIS A 511 23.46 -44.43 49.03
N CYS A 512 24.54 -44.45 48.25
CA CYS A 512 24.88 -45.57 47.37
C CYS A 512 25.99 -46.39 48.05
N LEU A 513 25.77 -47.70 48.14
CA LEU A 513 26.63 -48.69 48.79
C LEU A 513 27.88 -49.01 47.94
N GLU A 514 29.04 -49.04 48.58
CA GLU A 514 30.25 -49.72 48.10
C GLU A 514 30.09 -51.24 48.27
N ASP A 515 30.38 -51.97 47.20
CA ASP A 515 30.52 -53.43 47.21
C ASP A 515 32.01 -53.78 47.36
N ARG A 516 32.40 -54.41 48.48
CA ARG A 516 33.70 -55.10 48.60
C ARG A 516 33.56 -56.42 49.35
N LYS A 517 33.99 -57.47 48.63
CA LYS A 517 34.18 -58.87 49.01
C LYS A 517 34.82 -59.04 50.39
N GLY A 518 34.35 -60.07 51.09
CA GLY A 518 34.76 -60.41 52.44
C GLY A 518 36.21 -60.87 52.58
N ILE A 519 36.82 -60.46 53.70
CA ILE A 519 37.85 -61.19 54.44
C ILE A 519 37.48 -61.08 55.92
N LYS A 520 37.38 -62.23 56.60
CA LYS A 520 37.21 -62.36 58.06
C LYS A 520 38.37 -61.67 58.79
N MET A 521 38.08 -60.81 59.77
CA MET A 521 38.59 -60.99 61.15
C MET A 521 38.04 -59.96 62.17
N ARG A 522 37.49 -60.53 63.25
CA ARG A 522 37.64 -60.20 64.68
C ARG A 522 37.11 -58.87 65.27
N MET A 523 36.19 -59.08 66.22
CA MET A 523 35.63 -58.23 67.28
C MET A 523 36.46 -57.05 67.80
N ARG A 524 35.79 -55.90 68.05
CA ARG A 524 35.61 -55.36 69.43
C ARG A 524 34.54 -54.26 69.52
N ASN A 525 33.63 -54.44 70.48
CA ASN A 525 32.64 -53.48 70.96
C ASN A 525 33.24 -52.16 71.49
N LYS A 526 32.53 -51.04 71.29
CA LYS A 526 32.27 -50.05 72.36
C LYS A 526 31.08 -49.12 72.02
N TYR A 527 30.04 -49.24 72.85
CA TYR A 527 28.92 -48.31 73.00
C TYR A 527 29.40 -46.96 73.59
N ARG A 528 28.89 -45.82 73.07
CA ARG A 528 28.40 -44.70 73.92
C ARG A 528 27.59 -43.63 73.14
N LYS A 529 26.31 -43.59 73.53
CA LYS A 529 25.27 -42.53 73.67
C LYS A 529 25.41 -41.10 73.08
N PRO A 530 24.25 -40.43 72.87
CA PRO A 530 24.05 -39.28 71.99
C PRO A 530 24.12 -37.94 72.72
N THR A 531 24.53 -36.86 72.04
CA THR A 531 24.15 -35.51 72.44
C THR A 531 24.41 -34.46 71.36
N THR A 532 23.41 -33.58 71.22
CA THR A 532 23.48 -32.15 70.89
C THR A 532 23.80 -31.70 69.47
N LEU A 533 22.74 -31.15 68.85
CA LEU A 533 22.77 -30.07 67.87
C LEU A 533 23.83 -29.03 68.25
N ARG A 534 24.78 -28.78 67.34
CA ARG A 534 25.56 -27.53 67.30
C ARG A 534 25.59 -27.07 65.85
N CYS A 535 24.86 -25.99 65.57
CA CYS A 535 25.06 -25.21 64.36
C CYS A 535 26.51 -24.73 64.34
N ASN A 536 27.26 -25.09 63.30
CA ASN A 536 28.50 -24.44 62.94
C ASN A 536 28.31 -23.80 61.57
N ALA A 537 28.42 -22.47 61.56
CA ALA A 537 28.58 -21.67 60.37
C ALA A 537 29.98 -21.88 59.79
N GLY A 538 30.06 -21.99 58.47
CA GLY A 538 31.31 -21.85 57.71
C GLY A 538 31.60 -23.00 56.75
N SER A 539 31.14 -22.89 55.51
CA SER A 539 31.94 -23.22 54.32
C SER A 539 31.19 -22.90 53.01
N ARG A 540 31.55 -21.74 52.44
CA ARG A 540 31.65 -21.43 51.01
C ARG A 540 30.38 -21.55 50.17
N CYS A 541 29.50 -20.55 50.31
CA CYS A 541 28.73 -20.08 49.17
C CYS A 541 29.74 -19.51 48.17
N SER A 542 29.95 -20.22 47.06
CA SER A 542 30.93 -19.87 46.04
C SER A 542 30.60 -18.47 45.51
N THR A 543 31.52 -17.53 45.72
CA THR A 543 31.44 -16.16 45.19
C THR A 543 31.21 -16.14 43.68
N SER A 544 31.65 -17.20 42.97
CA SER A 544 31.36 -17.45 41.57
C SER A 544 29.85 -17.63 41.31
N THR A 545 29.13 -18.38 42.14
CA THR A 545 27.68 -18.62 41.97
C THR A 545 26.87 -17.35 42.18
N LEU A 546 27.28 -16.47 43.10
CA LEU A 546 26.67 -15.15 43.29
C LEU A 546 26.92 -14.22 42.10
N VAL A 547 28.14 -14.20 41.56
CA VAL A 547 28.49 -13.38 40.39
C VAL A 547 27.73 -13.85 39.13
N TRP A 548 27.67 -15.16 38.87
CA TRP A 548 26.94 -15.71 37.71
C TRP A 548 25.42 -15.59 37.85
N SER A 549 24.89 -15.66 39.06
CA SER A 549 23.47 -15.39 39.31
C SER A 549 23.12 -13.91 39.11
N LEU A 550 24.03 -12.98 39.46
CA LEU A 550 23.87 -11.54 39.23
C LEU A 550 23.89 -11.19 37.73
N VAL A 551 24.80 -11.81 36.97
CA VAL A 551 24.88 -11.68 35.50
C VAL A 551 23.62 -12.26 34.84
N GLY A 552 23.12 -13.40 35.31
CA GLY A 552 21.86 -13.98 34.84
C GLY A 552 20.65 -13.07 35.09
N VAL A 553 20.59 -12.41 36.26
CA VAL A 553 19.51 -11.46 36.59
C VAL A 553 19.60 -10.19 35.72
N LEU A 554 20.80 -9.66 35.49
CA LEU A 554 21.00 -8.50 34.60
C LEU A 554 20.64 -8.82 33.15
N LEU A 555 20.96 -10.02 32.66
CA LEU A 555 20.57 -10.49 31.33
C LEU A 555 19.04 -10.69 31.21
N MET A 556 18.39 -11.20 32.25
CA MET A 556 16.92 -11.35 32.27
C MET A 556 16.19 -10.00 32.35
N LEU A 557 16.76 -9.01 33.06
CA LEU A 557 16.24 -7.62 33.08
C LEU A 557 16.41 -6.92 31.73
N HIS A 558 17.53 -7.15 31.03
CA HIS A 558 17.72 -6.68 29.66
C HIS A 558 16.78 -7.38 28.66
N LEU A 559 16.50 -8.67 28.85
CA LEU A 559 15.56 -9.42 28.02
C LEU A 559 14.11 -9.00 28.25
N TYR A 560 13.72 -8.72 29.51
CA TYR A 560 12.39 -8.26 29.87
C TYR A 560 12.07 -6.87 29.30
N THR A 561 13.03 -5.94 29.38
CA THR A 561 12.87 -4.60 28.78
C THR A 561 12.78 -4.68 27.26
N LEU A 562 13.52 -5.58 26.61
CA LEU A 562 13.46 -5.82 25.16
C LEU A 562 12.15 -6.47 24.70
N ILE A 563 11.61 -7.45 25.46
CA ILE A 563 10.34 -8.11 25.15
C ILE A 563 9.15 -7.15 25.35
N SER A 564 9.21 -6.27 26.35
CA SER A 564 8.14 -5.28 26.59
C SER A 564 7.96 -4.29 25.43
N HIS A 565 9.00 -4.05 24.63
CA HIS A 565 8.95 -3.22 23.43
C HIS A 565 8.30 -3.94 22.22
N THR A 566 8.37 -5.28 22.18
CA THR A 566 7.83 -6.10 21.06
C THR A 566 6.31 -6.27 21.09
N ASP A 567 5.67 -6.17 22.25
CA ASP A 567 4.20 -6.34 22.38
C ASP A 567 3.40 -5.13 21.82
N VAL A 568 4.06 -3.98 21.66
CA VAL A 568 3.49 -2.80 20.98
C VAL A 568 3.55 -2.95 19.46
N GLN A 569 4.63 -3.54 18.93
CA GLN A 569 4.87 -3.72 17.49
C GLN A 569 4.09 -4.90 16.88
N SER A 570 3.89 -5.98 17.65
CA SER A 570 3.09 -7.15 17.23
C SER A 570 1.62 -6.81 16.97
N LYS A 571 1.05 -5.90 17.77
CA LYS A 571 -0.34 -5.43 17.62
C LYS A 571 -0.54 -4.58 16.36
N GLU A 572 0.52 -3.96 15.85
CA GLU A 572 0.49 -3.14 14.64
C GLU A 572 0.63 -3.99 13.36
N ILE A 573 1.51 -5.00 13.38
CA ILE A 573 1.72 -5.95 12.26
C ILE A 573 0.48 -6.82 12.00
N HIS A 574 -0.20 -7.26 13.06
CA HIS A 574 -1.41 -8.08 12.90
C HIS A 574 -2.60 -7.27 12.34
N ARG A 575 -2.60 -5.95 12.59
CA ARG A 575 -3.61 -5.01 12.07
C ARG A 575 -3.39 -4.72 10.59
N ASP A 576 -2.16 -4.47 10.17
CA ASP A 576 -1.84 -4.15 8.76
C ASP A 576 -2.00 -5.36 7.81
N MET A 577 -1.68 -6.57 8.30
CA MET A 577 -1.84 -7.80 7.49
C MET A 577 -3.30 -8.23 7.34
N SER A 578 -4.13 -8.07 8.38
CA SER A 578 -5.57 -8.36 8.30
C SER A 578 -6.28 -7.35 7.39
N HIS A 579 -5.91 -6.07 7.46
CA HIS A 579 -6.45 -5.01 6.60
C HIS A 579 -6.24 -5.28 5.10
N ARG A 580 -5.04 -5.75 4.71
CA ARG A 580 -4.73 -6.09 3.31
C ARG A 580 -5.47 -7.33 2.79
N ILE A 581 -5.71 -8.32 3.64
CA ILE A 581 -6.48 -9.51 3.24
C ILE A 581 -7.94 -9.12 2.98
N LEU A 582 -8.46 -8.20 3.77
CA LEU A 582 -9.86 -7.81 3.78
C LEU A 582 -10.23 -6.88 2.62
N LEU A 583 -9.35 -5.93 2.26
CA LEU A 583 -9.45 -5.15 1.03
C LEU A 583 -9.46 -6.04 -0.23
N ARG A 584 -8.75 -7.17 -0.20
CA ARG A 584 -8.63 -8.09 -1.34
C ARG A 584 -9.95 -8.77 -1.71
N GLU A 585 -10.86 -8.97 -0.75
CA GLU A 585 -12.21 -9.50 -1.05
C GLU A 585 -13.07 -8.45 -1.77
N LEU A 586 -12.92 -7.17 -1.43
CA LEU A 586 -13.65 -6.07 -2.07
C LEU A 586 -13.16 -5.78 -3.51
N GLU A 587 -11.92 -6.16 -3.82
CA GLU A 587 -11.30 -6.02 -5.14
C GLU A 587 -11.53 -7.22 -6.07
N GLU A 588 -12.16 -8.30 -5.60
CA GLU A 588 -12.46 -9.46 -6.45
C GLU A 588 -13.47 -9.09 -7.54
N VAL A 589 -13.12 -9.39 -8.79
CA VAL A 589 -13.87 -8.94 -9.96
C VAL A 589 -14.87 -10.01 -10.39
N GLU A 590 -16.16 -9.75 -10.20
CA GLU A 590 -17.23 -10.62 -10.68
C GLU A 590 -17.63 -10.27 -12.12
N GLU A 591 -17.79 -11.29 -12.98
CA GLU A 591 -18.31 -11.13 -14.33
C GLU A 591 -19.84 -11.34 -14.36
N GLU A 592 -20.54 -10.43 -15.04
CA GLU A 592 -22.00 -10.47 -15.18
C GLU A 592 -22.42 -10.51 -16.64
N ASN A 593 -23.10 -11.58 -17.02
CA ASN A 593 -23.58 -11.80 -18.38
C ASN A 593 -25.10 -11.93 -18.37
N ILE A 594 -25.80 -10.85 -18.76
CA ILE A 594 -27.23 -10.89 -19.05
C ILE A 594 -27.40 -11.40 -20.50
N GLN A 595 -28.11 -12.51 -20.68
CA GLN A 595 -28.48 -12.99 -22.00
C GLN A 595 -29.62 -12.14 -22.60
N MET A 596 -29.41 -11.64 -23.82
CA MET A 596 -30.45 -10.94 -24.57
C MET A 596 -31.55 -11.93 -25.01
N PRO A 597 -32.84 -11.56 -24.88
CA PRO A 597 -33.92 -12.38 -25.39
C PRO A 597 -33.89 -12.44 -26.93
N PRO A 598 -34.39 -13.52 -27.55
CA PRO A 598 -34.48 -13.61 -29.00
C PRO A 598 -35.39 -12.52 -29.56
N PRO A 599 -35.13 -12.01 -30.78
CA PRO A 599 -35.90 -10.92 -31.36
C PRO A 599 -37.39 -11.27 -31.47
N ARG A 600 -38.27 -10.40 -30.93
CA ARG A 600 -39.74 -10.58 -30.98
C ARG A 600 -40.21 -10.84 -32.41
N LYS A 601 -40.98 -11.91 -32.65
CA LYS A 601 -41.62 -12.20 -33.94
C LYS A 601 -42.56 -11.04 -34.31
N ARG A 602 -42.19 -10.25 -35.32
CA ARG A 602 -43.03 -9.15 -35.82
C ARG A 602 -44.28 -9.71 -36.49
N SER A 603 -45.43 -9.06 -36.30
CA SER A 603 -46.61 -9.36 -37.12
C SER A 603 -46.31 -9.05 -38.59
N PRO A 604 -46.85 -9.82 -39.56
CA PRO A 604 -46.56 -9.64 -40.98
C PRO A 604 -46.85 -8.22 -41.51
N ARG A 605 -47.76 -7.47 -40.85
CA ARG A 605 -48.11 -6.09 -41.21
C ARG A 605 -47.05 -5.04 -40.82
N ALA A 606 -46.16 -5.33 -39.86
CA ALA A 606 -45.11 -4.39 -39.41
C ALA A 606 -43.79 -4.50 -40.18
N ALA A 607 -43.66 -5.47 -41.10
CA ALA A 607 -42.42 -5.75 -41.83
C ALA A 607 -42.04 -4.70 -42.90
N LYS A 608 -42.90 -3.71 -43.18
CA LYS A 608 -42.68 -2.69 -44.23
C LYS A 608 -41.96 -1.40 -43.77
N ARG A 609 -41.50 -1.28 -42.52
CA ARG A 609 -40.69 -0.13 -42.06
C ARG A 609 -39.22 -0.56 -41.87
N LYS A 610 -38.28 0.25 -42.40
CA LYS A 610 -36.79 0.12 -42.42
C LYS A 610 -36.19 -0.54 -41.17
N PRO A 611 -35.00 -1.18 -41.27
CA PRO A 611 -34.38 -1.87 -40.14
C PRO A 611 -34.06 -0.86 -39.03
N LYS A 612 -34.83 -0.89 -37.94
CA LYS A 612 -34.40 -0.28 -36.67
C LYS A 612 -33.11 -0.97 -36.24
N ARG A 613 -32.14 -0.18 -35.76
CA ARG A 613 -30.94 -0.64 -35.06
C ARG A 613 -31.28 -1.83 -34.13
N PRO A 614 -30.38 -2.83 -33.98
CA PRO A 614 -30.62 -3.93 -33.05
C PRO A 614 -30.94 -3.38 -31.66
N THR A 615 -31.95 -3.94 -31.00
CA THR A 615 -32.35 -3.54 -29.64
C THR A 615 -31.18 -3.76 -28.69
N THR A 616 -30.79 -2.71 -27.97
CA THR A 616 -29.70 -2.75 -27.01
C THR A 616 -30.21 -3.15 -25.62
N LEU A 617 -29.29 -3.54 -24.71
CA LEU A 617 -29.63 -3.77 -23.30
C LEU A 617 -30.24 -2.52 -22.63
N ILE A 618 -29.80 -1.33 -23.03
CA ILE A 618 -30.35 -0.05 -22.54
C ILE A 618 -31.79 0.13 -23.03
N ASP A 619 -32.10 -0.21 -24.30
CA ASP A 619 -33.47 -0.16 -24.80
C ASP A 619 -34.38 -1.15 -24.04
N GLU A 620 -33.89 -2.35 -23.69
CA GLU A 620 -34.63 -3.32 -22.86
C GLU A 620 -34.78 -2.87 -21.40
N PHE A 621 -33.78 -2.17 -20.85
CA PHE A 621 -33.86 -1.58 -19.50
C PHE A 621 -34.99 -0.54 -19.41
N LEU A 622 -35.12 0.31 -20.44
CA LEU A 622 -36.12 1.37 -20.50
C LEU A 622 -37.53 0.89 -20.92
N ASP A 623 -37.64 -0.26 -21.59
CA ASP A 623 -38.92 -0.83 -22.02
C ASP A 623 -39.62 -1.54 -20.85
N GLU A 624 -40.70 -0.95 -20.35
CA GLU A 624 -41.57 -1.55 -19.31
C GLU A 624 -42.06 -2.95 -19.70
N SER A 625 -42.28 -3.19 -21.00
CA SER A 625 -42.74 -4.47 -21.51
C SER A 625 -41.64 -5.52 -21.68
N SER A 626 -40.37 -5.19 -21.37
CA SER A 626 -39.23 -6.08 -21.60
C SER A 626 -39.39 -7.44 -20.90
N GLN A 627 -39.01 -8.52 -21.58
CA GLN A 627 -39.03 -9.86 -21.00
C GLN A 627 -37.97 -10.03 -19.90
N ILE A 628 -36.91 -9.22 -19.94
CA ILE A 628 -35.81 -9.24 -18.96
C ILE A 628 -35.93 -8.10 -17.94
N ARG A 629 -37.07 -7.41 -17.87
CA ARG A 629 -37.34 -6.34 -16.89
C ARG A 629 -37.05 -6.76 -15.45
N HIS A 630 -37.43 -7.99 -15.09
CA HIS A 630 -37.23 -8.60 -13.78
C HIS A 630 -35.75 -8.80 -13.39
N VAL A 631 -34.83 -8.77 -14.36
CA VAL A 631 -33.38 -8.85 -14.11
C VAL A 631 -32.87 -7.52 -13.55
N PHE A 632 -33.35 -6.40 -14.08
CA PHE A 632 -32.96 -5.07 -13.64
C PHE A 632 -33.71 -4.62 -12.37
N PHE A 633 -34.98 -5.02 -12.26
CA PHE A 633 -35.87 -4.68 -11.14
C PHE A 633 -36.51 -5.96 -10.59
N PRO A 634 -35.78 -6.71 -9.75
CA PRO A 634 -36.30 -7.90 -9.10
C PRO A 634 -37.51 -7.60 -8.21
N THR A 635 -38.39 -8.58 -8.06
CA THR A 635 -39.64 -8.45 -7.29
C THR A 635 -39.40 -8.40 -5.78
N ILE A 636 -40.41 -7.99 -5.02
CA ILE A 636 -40.39 -7.95 -3.54
C ILE A 636 -40.08 -9.29 -2.87
N LYS A 637 -40.25 -10.42 -3.56
CA LYS A 637 -39.86 -11.75 -3.06
C LYS A 637 -38.36 -11.89 -2.80
N THR A 638 -37.55 -11.07 -3.46
CA THR A 638 -36.09 -11.00 -3.29
C THR A 638 -35.65 -9.76 -2.54
N ALA A 639 -36.58 -9.03 -1.91
CA ALA A 639 -36.27 -7.86 -1.11
C ALA A 639 -35.35 -8.23 0.06
N VAL A 640 -34.47 -7.31 0.40
CA VAL A 640 -33.60 -7.38 1.56
C VAL A 640 -34.39 -6.86 2.76
N ASP A 641 -34.59 -7.72 3.76
CA ASP A 641 -35.28 -7.37 5.00
C ASP A 641 -34.30 -7.49 6.17
N PRO A 642 -33.73 -6.37 6.64
CA PRO A 642 -32.71 -6.40 7.68
C PRO A 642 -33.22 -6.98 9.01
N MET A 643 -34.54 -6.99 9.24
CA MET A 643 -35.15 -7.54 10.45
C MET A 643 -35.39 -9.05 10.37
N LYS A 644 -35.54 -9.62 9.17
CA LYS A 644 -35.74 -11.07 8.96
C LYS A 644 -34.47 -11.81 8.58
N ASP A 645 -33.52 -11.14 7.91
CA ASP A 645 -32.29 -11.74 7.38
C ASP A 645 -31.19 -11.95 8.46
N ALA A 646 -31.58 -12.14 9.73
CA ALA A 646 -30.70 -12.28 10.90
C ALA A 646 -29.81 -13.56 10.94
N GLY A 647 -29.66 -14.24 9.80
CA GLY A 647 -28.80 -15.41 9.62
C GLY A 647 -27.42 -15.08 9.02
N ASN A 648 -26.82 -16.04 8.31
CA ASN A 648 -25.51 -15.92 7.67
C ASN A 648 -25.43 -14.86 6.55
N ASP A 649 -26.58 -14.42 6.02
CA ASP A 649 -26.71 -13.40 4.97
C ASP A 649 -26.95 -11.97 5.54
N SER A 650 -26.88 -11.79 6.86
CA SER A 650 -26.94 -10.46 7.48
C SER A 650 -25.76 -9.57 7.03
N PHE A 651 -26.00 -8.27 6.87
CA PHE A 651 -25.02 -7.25 6.46
C PHE A 651 -24.49 -7.35 5.02
N TYR A 652 -25.14 -8.10 4.14
CA TYR A 652 -24.78 -8.16 2.72
C TYR A 652 -25.61 -7.19 1.87
N TYR A 653 -25.00 -6.15 1.31
CA TYR A 653 -25.60 -5.32 0.27
C TYR A 653 -25.89 -6.12 -0.99
N TYR A 654 -27.11 -5.97 -1.53
CA TYR A 654 -27.54 -6.56 -2.79
C TYR A 654 -27.93 -5.46 -3.79
N PRO A 655 -26.98 -4.95 -4.59
CA PRO A 655 -27.22 -3.84 -5.50
C PRO A 655 -28.39 -4.10 -6.47
N GLY A 656 -29.31 -3.14 -6.56
CA GLY A 656 -30.47 -3.19 -7.46
C GLY A 656 -31.69 -3.95 -6.91
N ARG A 657 -31.64 -4.53 -5.70
CA ARG A 657 -32.81 -5.12 -5.04
C ARG A 657 -33.59 -4.10 -4.22
N ILE A 658 -34.84 -4.43 -3.88
CA ILE A 658 -35.62 -3.67 -2.91
C ILE A 658 -34.95 -3.81 -1.54
N TRP A 659 -34.78 -2.70 -0.85
CA TRP A 659 -34.25 -2.66 0.51
C TRP A 659 -35.33 -2.12 1.44
N LEU A 660 -35.72 -2.93 2.43
CA LEU A 660 -36.77 -2.58 3.38
C LEU A 660 -36.18 -1.90 4.61
N ASP A 661 -36.93 -0.95 5.15
CA ASP A 661 -36.67 -0.31 6.44
C ASP A 661 -37.05 -1.24 7.62
N THR A 662 -36.85 -0.77 8.85
CA THR A 662 -37.19 -1.51 10.08
C THR A 662 -38.68 -1.80 10.24
N GLU A 663 -39.55 -1.12 9.49
CA GLU A 663 -41.01 -1.29 9.49
C GLU A 663 -41.47 -2.24 8.36
N GLY A 664 -40.55 -2.69 7.51
CA GLY A 664 -40.82 -3.58 6.38
C GLY A 664 -41.28 -2.86 5.12
N ASN A 665 -41.13 -1.53 5.05
CA ASN A 665 -41.49 -0.73 3.89
C ASN A 665 -40.25 -0.48 3.00
N PRO A 666 -40.40 -0.38 1.66
CA PRO A 666 -39.29 0.00 0.79
C PRO A 666 -38.75 1.39 1.14
N ILE A 667 -37.44 1.51 1.31
CA ILE A 667 -36.77 2.79 1.58
C ILE A 667 -36.99 3.75 0.40
N GLN A 668 -37.34 4.99 0.71
CA GLN A 668 -37.58 6.09 -0.24
C GLN A 668 -36.66 7.28 0.05
N ALA A 669 -35.43 7.23 -0.49
CA ALA A 669 -34.40 8.25 -0.29
C ALA A 669 -33.51 8.39 -1.55
N HIS A 670 -34.15 8.61 -2.71
CA HIS A 670 -33.49 8.66 -4.03
C HIS A 670 -32.74 9.97 -4.27
N GLY A 671 -31.72 9.96 -5.13
CA GLY A 671 -30.90 11.15 -5.44
C GLY A 671 -30.16 11.71 -4.21
N GLY A 672 -30.17 10.95 -3.12
CA GLY A 672 -29.86 11.42 -1.78
C GLY A 672 -28.38 11.52 -1.44
N GLY A 673 -28.12 11.82 -0.18
CA GLY A 673 -26.79 11.77 0.44
C GLY A 673 -26.89 11.36 1.91
N ILE A 674 -25.75 11.02 2.51
CA ILE A 674 -25.67 10.62 3.91
C ILE A 674 -24.88 11.67 4.70
N LEU A 675 -25.48 12.12 5.79
CA LEU A 675 -24.80 12.87 6.84
C LEU A 675 -24.45 11.92 7.99
N TYR A 676 -23.19 11.84 8.36
CA TYR A 676 -22.81 11.28 9.64
C TYR A 676 -22.78 12.38 10.69
N ASP A 677 -23.60 12.25 11.73
CA ASP A 677 -23.60 13.19 12.86
C ASP A 677 -22.78 12.63 14.01
N GLU A 678 -21.61 13.24 14.24
CA GLU A 678 -20.65 12.83 15.27
C GLU A 678 -21.26 12.82 16.69
N ARG A 679 -22.20 13.73 16.97
CA ARG A 679 -22.82 13.87 18.30
C ARG A 679 -23.71 12.69 18.64
N SER A 680 -24.58 12.29 17.71
CA SER A 680 -25.47 11.15 17.89
C SER A 680 -24.84 9.82 17.45
N ARG A 681 -23.66 9.85 16.82
CA ARG A 681 -22.98 8.69 16.21
C ARG A 681 -23.94 7.90 15.32
N THR A 682 -24.66 8.63 14.48
CA THR A 682 -25.74 8.10 13.65
C THR A 682 -25.61 8.65 12.24
N TYR A 683 -25.83 7.78 11.26
CA TYR A 683 -25.94 8.12 9.85
C TYR A 683 -27.39 8.49 9.53
N TYR A 684 -27.58 9.62 8.85
CA TYR A 684 -28.87 10.08 8.35
C TYR A 684 -28.84 10.10 6.83
N TRP A 685 -29.70 9.31 6.21
CA TRP A 685 -29.85 9.23 4.77
C TRP A 685 -31.05 10.06 4.34
N TYR A 686 -30.78 11.15 3.64
CA TYR A 686 -31.79 12.04 3.08
C TYR A 686 -31.93 11.78 1.59
N GLY A 687 -33.15 11.86 1.08
CA GLY A 687 -33.40 11.75 -0.35
C GLY A 687 -34.82 12.12 -0.73
N GLU A 688 -35.07 12.14 -2.03
CA GLU A 688 -36.40 12.40 -2.59
C GLU A 688 -37.37 11.29 -2.18
N TYR A 689 -38.51 11.68 -1.59
CA TYR A 689 -39.56 10.74 -1.23
C TYR A 689 -40.49 10.54 -2.43
N LYS A 690 -40.37 9.40 -3.13
CA LYS A 690 -41.06 9.13 -4.40
C LYS A 690 -42.24 8.14 -4.26
N ASP A 691 -42.82 7.98 -3.07
CA ASP A 691 -43.97 7.08 -2.84
C ASP A 691 -45.30 7.63 -3.41
N GLY A 692 -45.31 7.91 -4.71
CA GLY A 692 -46.46 8.45 -5.42
C GLY A 692 -46.55 7.91 -6.86
N PRO A 693 -47.66 8.18 -7.56
CA PRO A 693 -47.86 7.70 -8.92
C PRO A 693 -46.89 8.39 -9.89
N THR A 694 -46.28 7.58 -10.77
CA THR A 694 -45.43 8.12 -11.85
C THR A 694 -46.29 8.53 -13.04
N TYR A 695 -46.06 9.73 -13.55
CA TYR A 695 -46.75 10.25 -14.73
C TYR A 695 -45.83 11.15 -15.57
N HIS A 696 -46.30 11.50 -16.77
CA HIS A 696 -45.66 12.50 -17.62
C HIS A 696 -46.54 13.74 -17.68
N ALA A 697 -46.01 14.91 -17.31
CA ALA A 697 -46.77 16.17 -17.38
C ALA A 697 -47.23 16.52 -18.80
N HIS A 698 -46.49 16.06 -19.82
CA HIS A 698 -46.84 16.20 -21.23
C HIS A 698 -46.15 15.09 -22.05
N LYS A 699 -46.57 14.87 -23.31
CA LYS A 699 -46.12 13.74 -24.16
C LYS A 699 -44.60 13.58 -24.32
N LYS A 700 -43.83 14.65 -24.14
CA LYS A 700 -42.36 14.67 -24.24
C LYS A 700 -41.67 14.93 -22.89
N GLY A 701 -42.43 15.12 -21.82
CA GLY A 701 -41.88 15.42 -20.49
C GLY A 701 -41.24 14.18 -19.87
N ALA A 702 -40.27 14.41 -18.99
CA ALA A 702 -39.69 13.34 -18.17
C ALA A 702 -40.78 12.67 -17.30
N ALA A 703 -40.60 11.37 -17.02
CA ALA A 703 -41.36 10.69 -15.99
C ALA A 703 -41.12 11.38 -14.64
N ARG A 704 -42.16 11.54 -13.83
CA ARG A 704 -42.08 12.24 -12.55
C ARG A 704 -43.14 11.80 -11.56
N VAL A 705 -42.92 12.15 -10.31
CA VAL A 705 -43.88 12.07 -9.21
C VAL A 705 -44.09 13.49 -8.69
N ASP A 706 -45.29 13.79 -8.20
CA ASP A 706 -45.52 15.04 -7.47
C ASP A 706 -44.58 15.13 -6.25
N VAL A 707 -44.13 16.34 -5.90
CA VAL A 707 -43.30 16.53 -4.70
C VAL A 707 -44.13 16.12 -3.49
N ILE A 708 -43.64 15.12 -2.76
CA ILE A 708 -44.14 14.75 -1.44
C ILE A 708 -43.26 15.41 -0.37
N GLY A 709 -41.95 15.44 -0.61
CA GLY A 709 -40.95 16.04 0.26
C GLY A 709 -39.62 15.30 0.23
N VAL A 710 -38.77 15.63 1.21
CA VAL A 710 -37.51 14.94 1.48
C VAL A 710 -37.70 13.97 2.64
N GLY A 711 -37.46 12.68 2.40
CA GLY A 711 -37.46 11.65 3.43
C GLY A 711 -36.12 11.59 4.17
N CYS A 712 -36.16 11.11 5.42
CA CYS A 712 -34.96 10.83 6.20
C CYS A 712 -35.03 9.43 6.83
N TYR A 713 -33.91 8.71 6.79
CA TYR A 713 -33.74 7.44 7.49
C TYR A 713 -32.50 7.52 8.38
N SER A 714 -32.54 6.88 9.55
CA SER A 714 -31.42 6.83 10.49
C SER A 714 -30.84 5.41 10.62
N SER A 715 -29.52 5.30 10.75
CA SER A 715 -28.82 4.03 10.92
C SER A 715 -27.53 4.17 11.73
N LYS A 716 -27.17 3.12 12.48
CA LYS A 716 -25.88 3.03 13.19
C LYS A 716 -24.87 2.11 12.51
N ASP A 717 -25.32 1.31 11.54
CA ASP A 717 -24.55 0.22 10.94
C ASP A 717 -24.52 0.30 9.40
N LEU A 718 -25.15 1.33 8.81
CA LEU A 718 -25.31 1.50 7.35
C LEU A 718 -26.08 0.35 6.68
N TRP A 719 -26.77 -0.47 7.48
CA TRP A 719 -27.49 -1.66 7.03
C TRP A 719 -28.97 -1.61 7.41
N THR A 720 -29.22 -1.36 8.69
CA THR A 720 -30.55 -1.30 9.28
C THR A 720 -31.00 0.15 9.32
N TRP A 721 -32.01 0.50 8.52
CA TRP A 721 -32.50 1.87 8.38
C TRP A 721 -33.87 2.04 9.03
N LYS A 722 -33.95 2.94 10.00
CA LYS A 722 -35.20 3.37 10.62
C LYS A 722 -35.74 4.57 9.86
N ASN A 723 -37.02 4.51 9.48
CA ASN A 723 -37.70 5.65 8.86
C ASN A 723 -37.94 6.75 9.89
N GLU A 724 -37.42 7.95 9.65
CA GLU A 724 -37.66 9.14 10.49
C GLU A 724 -38.76 10.06 9.92
N GLY A 725 -39.32 9.69 8.75
CA GLY A 725 -40.42 10.39 8.09
C GLY A 725 -39.97 11.45 7.08
N ILE A 726 -40.93 12.28 6.66
CA ILE A 726 -40.69 13.41 5.76
C ILE A 726 -40.19 14.59 6.60
N VAL A 727 -38.96 15.01 6.36
CA VAL A 727 -38.28 16.06 7.13
C VAL A 727 -38.42 17.44 6.49
N LEU A 728 -38.70 17.51 5.19
CA LEU A 728 -39.10 18.73 4.47
C LEU A 728 -40.31 18.39 3.62
N ALA A 729 -41.49 18.91 3.97
CA ALA A 729 -42.74 18.59 3.30
C ALA A 729 -42.98 19.45 2.05
N ALA A 730 -43.76 18.93 1.10
CA ALA A 730 -44.28 19.69 -0.02
C ALA A 730 -45.36 20.69 0.41
N GLU A 731 -45.57 21.71 -0.43
CA GLU A 731 -46.68 22.64 -0.33
C GLU A 731 -47.86 22.16 -1.20
N GLU A 732 -49.04 22.08 -0.61
CA GLU A 732 -50.21 21.46 -1.24
C GLU A 732 -51.16 22.45 -1.90
N ARG A 733 -51.12 23.72 -1.49
CA ARG A 733 -52.16 24.73 -1.81
C ARG A 733 -51.61 25.92 -2.56
N ASN A 734 -50.45 26.44 -2.17
CA ASN A 734 -49.89 27.62 -2.81
C ASN A 734 -49.12 27.23 -4.08
N GLU A 735 -49.78 27.35 -5.24
CA GLU A 735 -49.19 27.03 -6.56
C GLU A 735 -47.95 27.86 -6.91
N THR A 736 -47.78 29.03 -6.28
CA THR A 736 -46.60 29.89 -6.49
C THR A 736 -45.42 29.51 -5.61
N HIS A 737 -45.61 28.59 -4.65
CA HIS A 737 -44.56 28.12 -3.78
C HIS A 737 -43.62 27.17 -4.51
N ASP A 738 -42.32 27.29 -4.24
CA ASP A 738 -41.30 26.49 -4.91
C ASP A 738 -41.46 24.99 -4.65
N LEU A 739 -41.83 24.63 -3.43
CA LEU A 739 -42.12 23.25 -3.02
C LEU A 739 -43.56 22.80 -3.34
N HIS A 740 -44.31 23.55 -4.16
CA HIS A 740 -45.63 23.09 -4.57
C HIS A 740 -45.54 21.71 -5.21
N LYS A 741 -46.48 20.80 -4.91
CA LYS A 741 -46.42 19.40 -5.38
C LYS A 741 -46.23 19.22 -6.88
N SER A 742 -46.67 20.18 -7.70
CA SER A 742 -46.49 20.14 -9.16
C SER A 742 -45.09 20.55 -9.63
N ASN A 743 -44.21 21.02 -8.76
CA ASN A 743 -42.84 21.43 -9.08
C ASN A 743 -41.86 20.26 -8.91
N VAL A 744 -40.56 20.53 -9.03
CA VAL A 744 -39.50 19.52 -8.93
C VAL A 744 -38.61 19.86 -7.75
N LEU A 745 -38.37 18.85 -6.90
CA LEU A 745 -37.34 18.87 -5.87
C LEU A 745 -36.47 17.65 -6.09
N GLU A 746 -35.16 17.86 -6.23
CA GLU A 746 -34.22 16.79 -6.54
C GLU A 746 -32.91 16.89 -5.75
N ARG A 747 -32.26 15.74 -5.62
CA ARG A 747 -30.90 15.56 -5.08
C ARG A 747 -30.59 16.29 -3.76
N PRO A 748 -31.44 16.21 -2.73
CA PRO A 748 -31.18 16.89 -1.46
C PRO A 748 -29.88 16.40 -0.83
N LYS A 749 -29.11 17.34 -0.27
CA LYS A 749 -27.89 17.09 0.50
C LYS A 749 -27.92 17.91 1.78
N VAL A 750 -27.50 17.32 2.89
CA VAL A 750 -27.51 17.98 4.20
C VAL A 750 -26.10 18.00 4.77
N ILE A 751 -25.68 19.18 5.25
CA ILE A 751 -24.44 19.37 6.02
C ILE A 751 -24.74 20.05 7.35
N TYR A 752 -23.89 19.82 8.34
CA TYR A 752 -23.98 20.49 9.62
C TYR A 752 -23.02 21.69 9.67
N ASN A 753 -23.53 22.86 10.07
CA ASN A 753 -22.76 24.08 10.27
C ASN A 753 -22.37 24.21 11.76
N ASP A 754 -21.08 24.08 12.06
CA ASP A 754 -20.57 24.11 13.44
C ASP A 754 -20.72 25.47 14.10
N ARG A 755 -20.78 26.55 13.31
CA ARG A 755 -20.88 27.93 13.80
C ARG A 755 -22.29 28.28 14.24
N THR A 756 -23.28 27.97 13.40
CA THR A 756 -24.68 28.31 13.66
C THR A 756 -25.40 27.24 14.47
N GLY A 757 -24.84 26.03 14.53
CA GLY A 757 -25.48 24.91 15.18
C GLY A 757 -26.61 24.29 14.38
N LYS A 758 -26.75 24.64 13.09
CA LYS A 758 -27.87 24.24 12.24
C LYS A 758 -27.48 23.13 11.26
N TYR A 759 -28.46 22.28 10.96
CA TYR A 759 -28.42 21.40 9.80
C TYR A 759 -28.95 22.18 8.60
N VAL A 760 -28.17 22.21 7.51
CA VAL A 760 -28.50 22.98 6.31
C VAL A 760 -28.68 22.02 5.14
N MET A 761 -29.85 22.05 4.53
CA MET A 761 -30.21 21.27 3.36
C MET A 761 -30.13 22.14 2.11
N TRP A 762 -29.46 21.62 1.10
CA TRP A 762 -29.46 22.16 -0.26
C TRP A 762 -30.09 21.14 -1.21
N MET A 763 -30.92 21.60 -2.13
CA MET A 763 -31.56 20.77 -3.14
C MET A 763 -31.70 21.50 -4.47
N HIS A 764 -31.86 20.74 -5.55
CA HIS A 764 -32.30 21.25 -6.84
C HIS A 764 -33.81 21.57 -6.76
N ILE A 765 -34.20 22.75 -7.20
CA ILE A 765 -35.57 23.23 -7.31
C ILE A 765 -35.85 23.64 -8.75
N ASP A 766 -36.91 23.07 -9.32
CA ASP A 766 -37.33 23.39 -10.67
C ASP A 766 -38.85 23.44 -10.84
N ASP A 767 -39.29 23.97 -11.98
CA ASP A 767 -40.65 23.84 -12.45
C ASP A 767 -40.84 22.55 -13.26
N THR A 768 -42.07 22.33 -13.72
CA THR A 768 -42.44 21.13 -14.48
C THR A 768 -41.66 20.91 -15.78
N ASN A 769 -41.10 21.98 -16.36
CA ASN A 769 -40.41 21.96 -17.64
C ASN A 769 -38.89 22.12 -17.49
N TYR A 770 -38.36 22.08 -16.27
CA TYR A 770 -36.95 22.28 -15.96
C TYR A 770 -36.39 23.65 -16.41
N THR A 771 -37.22 24.70 -16.38
CA THR A 771 -36.83 26.05 -16.84
C THR A 771 -36.37 26.99 -15.73
N LYS A 772 -36.72 26.69 -14.47
CA LYS A 772 -36.32 27.50 -13.31
C LYS A 772 -34.86 27.25 -12.93
N ALA A 773 -34.41 25.99 -12.95
CA ALA A 773 -33.03 25.55 -12.72
C ALA A 773 -32.34 26.31 -11.58
N SER A 774 -32.83 26.13 -10.35
CA SER A 774 -32.39 26.87 -9.17
C SER A 774 -31.98 25.91 -8.04
N VAL A 775 -31.17 26.40 -7.10
CA VAL A 775 -31.01 25.73 -5.80
C VAL A 775 -32.11 26.17 -4.85
N GLY A 776 -32.44 25.33 -3.88
CA GLY A 776 -33.23 25.67 -2.71
C GLY A 776 -32.46 25.40 -1.42
N VAL A 777 -32.72 26.20 -0.39
CA VAL A 777 -32.06 26.09 0.92
C VAL A 777 -33.10 25.95 2.02
N ALA A 778 -32.86 25.01 2.94
CA ALA A 778 -33.67 24.83 4.15
C ALA A 778 -32.80 24.56 5.38
N ILE A 779 -33.29 24.88 6.57
CA ILE A 779 -32.54 24.72 7.82
C ILE A 779 -33.32 23.98 8.90
N SER A 780 -32.62 23.34 9.82
CA SER A 780 -33.22 22.69 10.99
C SER A 780 -32.28 22.72 12.20
N ASP A 781 -32.86 22.69 13.39
CA ASP A 781 -32.15 22.44 14.66
C ASP A 781 -31.86 20.96 14.92
N SER A 782 -32.55 20.07 14.21
CA SER A 782 -32.47 18.61 14.35
C SER A 782 -32.12 17.94 13.03
N PRO A 783 -31.32 16.86 13.01
CA PRO A 783 -31.06 16.12 11.78
C PRO A 783 -32.35 15.52 11.20
N THR A 784 -33.30 15.13 12.06
CA THR A 784 -34.58 14.56 11.63
C THR A 784 -35.65 15.61 11.36
N GLY A 785 -35.28 16.87 11.15
CA GLY A 785 -36.21 17.96 10.89
C GLY A 785 -37.16 18.29 12.07
N PRO A 786 -38.28 18.98 11.79
CA PRO A 786 -38.65 19.50 10.47
C PRO A 786 -37.68 20.58 9.98
N PHE A 787 -37.44 20.62 8.67
CA PHE A 787 -36.65 21.66 8.01
C PHE A 787 -37.55 22.81 7.57
N ASP A 788 -37.15 24.02 7.92
CA ASP A 788 -37.78 25.25 7.47
C ASP A 788 -37.18 25.68 6.12
N TYR A 789 -38.01 25.71 5.09
CA TYR A 789 -37.62 26.19 3.76
C TYR A 789 -37.41 27.71 3.77
N LEU A 790 -36.27 28.16 3.24
CA LEU A 790 -35.93 29.58 3.23
C LEU A 790 -36.27 30.25 1.89
N TYR A 791 -35.68 29.76 0.80
CA TYR A 791 -35.86 30.31 -0.55
C TYR A 791 -35.26 29.40 -1.62
N SER A 792 -35.53 29.72 -2.89
CA SER A 792 -34.75 29.26 -4.05
C SER A 792 -34.11 30.41 -4.81
N LYS A 793 -32.97 30.13 -5.47
CA LYS A 793 -32.37 31.06 -6.43
C LYS A 793 -31.39 30.37 -7.39
N ARG A 794 -31.04 31.07 -8.46
CA ARG A 794 -29.93 30.72 -9.35
C ARG A 794 -28.58 31.08 -8.69
N PRO A 795 -27.74 30.10 -8.31
CA PRO A 795 -26.47 30.39 -7.63
C PRO A 795 -25.52 31.12 -8.57
N HIS A 796 -24.89 32.20 -8.08
CA HIS A 796 -24.00 33.08 -8.86
C HIS A 796 -24.66 33.69 -10.12
N GLY A 797 -25.99 33.69 -10.22
CA GLY A 797 -26.72 34.13 -11.41
C GLY A 797 -26.82 33.09 -12.54
N PHE A 798 -26.29 31.88 -12.35
CA PHE A 798 -26.30 30.80 -13.34
C PHE A 798 -27.37 29.74 -13.04
N GLU A 799 -27.75 28.99 -14.06
CA GLU A 799 -28.62 27.83 -13.93
C GLU A 799 -27.99 26.76 -13.02
N SER A 800 -28.82 26.07 -12.24
CA SER A 800 -28.40 24.94 -11.42
C SER A 800 -29.42 23.82 -11.52
N ARG A 801 -28.97 22.66 -12.01
CA ARG A 801 -29.76 21.43 -12.06
C ARG A 801 -29.20 20.39 -11.08
N ASP A 802 -28.66 19.30 -11.60
CA ASP A 802 -27.96 18.30 -10.80
C ASP A 802 -26.86 18.94 -9.95
N MET A 803 -26.97 18.76 -8.62
CA MET A 803 -26.09 19.41 -7.66
C MET A 803 -25.64 18.47 -6.53
N THR A 804 -24.53 18.86 -5.90
CA THR A 804 -24.08 18.32 -4.62
C THR A 804 -23.41 19.41 -3.79
N ILE A 805 -23.19 19.13 -2.51
CA ILE A 805 -22.42 19.99 -1.60
C ILE A 805 -21.29 19.18 -1.00
N PHE A 806 -20.17 19.83 -0.74
CA PHE A 806 -19.02 19.22 -0.10
C PHE A 806 -18.47 20.15 0.99
N LYS A 807 -18.35 19.65 2.22
CA LYS A 807 -17.70 20.35 3.33
C LYS A 807 -16.28 19.82 3.45
N ASP A 808 -15.31 20.71 3.27
CA ASP A 808 -13.89 20.39 3.32
C ASP A 808 -13.35 20.36 4.77
N ASP A 809 -12.14 19.84 4.93
CA ASP A 809 -11.51 19.61 6.24
C ASP A 809 -11.27 20.91 7.03
N ASP A 810 -11.18 22.04 6.34
CA ASP A 810 -11.03 23.39 6.93
C ASP A 810 -12.37 23.99 7.38
N GLY A 811 -13.49 23.29 7.14
CA GLY A 811 -14.84 23.76 7.45
C GLY A 811 -15.44 24.66 6.38
N VAL A 812 -14.79 24.89 5.24
CA VAL A 812 -15.43 25.59 4.11
C VAL A 812 -16.30 24.60 3.36
N ALA A 813 -17.54 24.99 3.08
CA ALA A 813 -18.45 24.20 2.25
C ALA A 813 -18.52 24.77 0.83
N TYR A 814 -18.74 23.90 -0.15
CA TYR A 814 -18.79 24.23 -1.57
C TYR A 814 -20.04 23.66 -2.21
N LEU A 815 -20.64 24.42 -3.11
CA LEU A 815 -21.72 23.98 -3.99
C LEU A 815 -21.12 23.61 -5.35
N ILE A 816 -21.49 22.43 -5.85
CA ILE A 816 -21.12 21.93 -7.18
C ILE A 816 -22.40 21.63 -7.94
N TYR A 817 -22.55 22.17 -9.16
CA TYR A 817 -23.80 22.05 -9.90
C TYR A 817 -23.61 22.07 -11.42
N SER A 818 -24.48 21.36 -12.13
CA SER A 818 -24.58 21.41 -13.59
C SER A 818 -25.28 22.70 -14.02
N SER A 819 -24.69 23.37 -15.02
CA SER A 819 -25.04 24.72 -15.46
C SER A 819 -24.95 24.85 -16.98
N GLU A 820 -25.42 25.98 -17.52
CA GLU A 820 -25.38 26.34 -18.94
C GLU A 820 -25.97 25.20 -19.80
N ASP A 821 -27.25 24.88 -19.60
CA ASP A 821 -27.94 23.75 -20.27
C ASP A 821 -27.23 22.39 -20.12
N ASN A 822 -26.69 22.14 -18.92
CA ASN A 822 -25.91 20.96 -18.55
C ASN A 822 -24.69 20.70 -19.45
N THR A 823 -24.09 21.76 -20.00
CA THR A 823 -22.87 21.66 -20.81
C THR A 823 -21.61 21.56 -19.94
N GLU A 824 -21.66 22.14 -18.73
CA GLU A 824 -20.54 22.26 -17.81
C GLU A 824 -20.95 22.20 -16.34
N LEU A 825 -19.97 22.05 -15.44
CA LEU A 825 -20.20 22.15 -14.00
C LEU A 825 -19.62 23.47 -13.47
N HIS A 826 -20.27 24.04 -12.47
CA HIS A 826 -19.77 25.17 -11.70
C HIS A 826 -19.45 24.72 -10.27
N ILE A 827 -18.43 25.35 -9.68
CA ILE A 827 -18.11 25.20 -8.26
C ILE A 827 -17.89 26.56 -7.61
N GLY A 828 -18.43 26.76 -6.41
CA GLY A 828 -18.19 27.95 -5.60
C GLY A 828 -18.32 27.69 -4.11
N PRO A 829 -17.56 28.39 -3.24
CA PRO A 829 -17.71 28.26 -1.80
C PRO A 829 -19.01 28.88 -1.33
N LEU A 830 -19.56 28.30 -0.26
CA LEU A 830 -20.66 28.83 0.51
C LEU A 830 -20.16 29.89 1.51
N ASP A 831 -21.07 30.75 1.94
CA ASP A 831 -20.84 31.70 3.02
C ASP A 831 -20.63 30.98 4.36
N GLU A 832 -20.21 31.70 5.39
CA GLU A 832 -19.89 31.11 6.70
C GLU A 832 -21.12 30.50 7.40
N ASN A 833 -22.35 30.84 6.98
CA ASN A 833 -23.58 30.25 7.49
C ASN A 833 -24.04 29.02 6.69
N TYR A 834 -23.40 28.75 5.54
CA TYR A 834 -23.80 27.79 4.52
C TYR A 834 -25.19 28.05 3.92
N LEU A 835 -25.72 29.26 4.04
CA LEU A 835 -27.07 29.60 3.55
C LEU A 835 -27.03 30.21 2.15
N ASP A 836 -25.87 30.69 1.73
CA ASP A 836 -25.69 31.28 0.41
C ASP A 836 -24.33 30.93 -0.21
N VAL A 837 -24.21 31.08 -1.52
CA VAL A 837 -22.93 31.07 -2.25
C VAL A 837 -22.22 32.41 -2.11
N THR A 838 -20.89 32.38 -2.11
CA THR A 838 -20.08 33.60 -2.23
C THR A 838 -20.14 34.17 -3.66
N HIS A 839 -19.43 35.27 -3.92
CA HIS A 839 -19.33 35.84 -5.27
C HIS A 839 -18.33 35.09 -6.17
N VAL A 840 -17.59 34.12 -5.63
CA VAL A 840 -16.51 33.41 -6.34
C VAL A 840 -17.06 32.10 -6.91
N ALA A 841 -16.98 31.93 -8.24
CA ALA A 841 -17.32 30.68 -8.92
C ALA A 841 -16.27 30.32 -9.96
N ARG A 842 -16.05 29.02 -10.18
CA ARG A 842 -15.23 28.51 -11.29
C ARG A 842 -16.04 27.54 -12.13
N ARG A 843 -15.88 27.67 -13.44
CA ARG A 843 -16.38 26.71 -14.44
C ARG A 843 -15.38 25.56 -14.56
N ILE A 844 -15.86 24.33 -14.49
CA ILE A 844 -15.06 23.10 -14.55
C ILE A 844 -15.73 22.11 -15.51
N LEU A 845 -14.93 21.23 -16.11
CA LEU A 845 -15.42 20.24 -17.09
C LEU A 845 -16.25 20.88 -18.24
N VAL A 846 -15.81 22.05 -18.70
CA VAL A 846 -16.45 22.85 -19.74
C VAL A 846 -16.68 22.02 -21.01
N GLY A 847 -17.93 21.99 -21.49
CA GLY A 847 -18.32 21.29 -22.72
C GLY A 847 -18.29 19.76 -22.64
N GLN A 848 -18.08 19.18 -21.46
CA GLN A 848 -18.05 17.72 -21.29
C GLN A 848 -19.44 17.10 -21.07
N HIS A 849 -20.48 17.93 -20.87
CA HIS A 849 -21.86 17.48 -20.65
C HIS A 849 -22.00 16.47 -19.51
N ARG A 850 -21.56 16.87 -18.31
CA ARG A 850 -21.56 16.04 -17.10
C ARG A 850 -22.62 16.48 -16.11
N GLU A 851 -23.20 15.51 -15.42
CA GLU A 851 -24.24 15.68 -14.40
C GLU A 851 -24.02 14.73 -13.21
N ALA A 852 -24.91 14.75 -12.22
CA ALA A 852 -24.88 13.90 -11.03
C ALA A 852 -23.54 13.87 -10.26
N PRO A 853 -22.97 15.04 -9.88
CA PRO A 853 -21.65 15.10 -9.24
C PRO A 853 -21.66 14.45 -7.85
N ALA A 854 -20.75 13.50 -7.64
CA ALA A 854 -20.50 12.85 -6.35
C ALA A 854 -19.04 13.05 -5.95
N LEU A 855 -18.79 14.04 -5.08
CA LEU A 855 -17.45 14.50 -4.70
C LEU A 855 -16.99 13.88 -3.38
N PHE A 856 -15.72 13.53 -3.30
CA PHE A 856 -15.07 13.00 -2.10
C PHE A 856 -13.58 13.36 -2.08
N LYS A 857 -12.92 13.18 -0.94
CA LYS A 857 -11.50 13.52 -0.75
C LYS A 857 -10.74 12.35 -0.19
N HIS A 858 -9.52 12.13 -0.69
CA HIS A 858 -8.60 11.11 -0.19
C HIS A 858 -7.16 11.62 -0.27
N GLU A 859 -6.42 11.53 0.84
CA GLU A 859 -5.00 11.95 0.94
C GLU A 859 -4.72 13.34 0.34
N GLY A 860 -5.58 14.32 0.65
CA GLY A 860 -5.42 15.69 0.17
C GLY A 860 -5.78 15.92 -1.31
N THR A 861 -6.26 14.88 -2.01
CA THR A 861 -6.74 14.97 -3.40
C THR A 861 -8.26 14.90 -3.43
N TYR A 862 -8.88 15.79 -4.21
CA TYR A 862 -10.32 15.79 -4.46
C TYR A 862 -10.63 14.91 -5.65
N TYR A 863 -11.67 14.09 -5.52
CA TYR A 863 -12.18 13.21 -6.55
C TYR A 863 -13.65 13.47 -6.76
N MET A 864 -14.11 13.35 -8.00
CA MET A 864 -15.51 13.53 -8.33
C MET A 864 -15.92 12.49 -9.36
N ILE A 865 -17.01 11.79 -9.09
CA ILE A 865 -17.65 10.91 -10.07
C ILE A 865 -18.85 11.66 -10.64
N THR A 866 -18.97 11.66 -11.96
CA THR A 866 -20.10 12.26 -12.68
C THR A 866 -20.69 11.26 -13.66
N SER A 867 -21.94 11.50 -14.07
CA SER A 867 -22.58 10.80 -15.20
C SER A 867 -22.70 11.74 -16.41
N GLY A 868 -23.01 11.21 -17.59
CA GLY A 868 -23.33 12.00 -18.78
C GLY A 868 -24.82 12.31 -18.89
N CYS A 869 -25.18 13.33 -19.67
CA CYS A 869 -26.57 13.80 -19.81
C CYS A 869 -27.40 12.96 -20.80
N THR A 870 -28.04 11.87 -20.34
CA THR A 870 -28.86 10.98 -21.20
C THR A 870 -30.29 10.76 -20.69
N GLY A 871 -30.81 11.69 -19.91
CA GLY A 871 -32.13 11.57 -19.26
C GLY A 871 -32.17 10.32 -18.37
N TRP A 872 -33.21 9.50 -18.49
CA TRP A 872 -33.34 8.27 -17.70
C TRP A 872 -32.47 7.09 -18.17
N ALA A 873 -31.82 7.19 -19.33
CA ALA A 873 -30.95 6.12 -19.81
C ALA A 873 -29.65 6.12 -18.99
N PRO A 874 -29.22 4.97 -18.43
CA PRO A 874 -27.93 4.90 -17.74
C PRO A 874 -26.78 4.98 -18.75
N ASN A 875 -25.65 5.50 -18.29
CA ASN A 875 -24.48 5.81 -19.13
C ASN A 875 -23.17 5.67 -18.35
N GLU A 876 -22.07 5.99 -19.01
CA GLU A 876 -20.72 5.85 -18.49
C GLU A 876 -20.39 6.93 -17.45
N ALA A 877 -20.10 6.48 -16.22
CA ALA A 877 -19.48 7.31 -15.21
C ALA A 877 -18.05 7.68 -15.59
N LEU A 878 -17.65 8.89 -15.25
CA LEU A 878 -16.27 9.35 -15.36
C LEU A 878 -15.81 9.83 -13.99
N ALA A 879 -14.61 9.40 -13.60
CA ALA A 879 -13.89 9.93 -12.46
C ALA A 879 -13.05 11.13 -12.88
N HIS A 880 -13.00 12.13 -12.03
CA HIS A 880 -12.20 13.34 -12.17
C HIS A 880 -11.42 13.58 -10.88
N ALA A 881 -10.27 14.23 -10.98
CA ALA A 881 -9.47 14.56 -9.81
C ALA A 881 -8.85 15.95 -9.89
N ALA A 882 -8.61 16.54 -8.72
CA ALA A 882 -7.99 17.86 -8.56
C ALA A 882 -7.21 17.94 -7.25
N GLU A 883 -6.16 18.77 -7.21
CA GLU A 883 -5.41 19.07 -5.97
C GLU A 883 -6.06 20.17 -5.12
N SER A 884 -6.89 20.99 -5.75
CA SER A 884 -7.70 22.02 -5.09
C SER A 884 -9.14 21.77 -5.51
N ILE A 885 -10.08 21.94 -4.59
CA ILE A 885 -11.50 21.76 -4.91
C ILE A 885 -11.95 22.73 -6.00
N MET A 886 -11.38 23.94 -6.01
CA MET A 886 -11.59 24.92 -7.06
C MET A 886 -10.87 24.56 -8.36
N GLY A 887 -10.23 23.39 -8.50
CA GLY A 887 -9.56 22.93 -9.71
C GLY A 887 -8.10 23.41 -9.88
N PRO A 888 -7.46 23.13 -11.04
CA PRO A 888 -8.07 22.52 -12.23
C PRO A 888 -8.48 21.05 -12.01
N TRP A 889 -9.57 20.64 -12.66
CA TRP A 889 -10.08 19.28 -12.62
C TRP A 889 -9.66 18.52 -13.89
N GLU A 890 -9.10 17.33 -13.70
CA GLU A 890 -8.66 16.44 -14.77
C GLU A 890 -9.51 15.17 -14.81
N THR A 891 -9.93 14.76 -16.00
CA THR A 891 -10.71 13.54 -16.21
C THR A 891 -9.79 12.32 -16.27
N MET A 892 -10.07 11.30 -15.45
CA MET A 892 -9.29 10.08 -15.33
C MET A 892 -9.81 8.92 -16.19
N GLY A 893 -11.09 8.96 -16.58
CA GLY A 893 -11.76 7.89 -17.32
C GLY A 893 -12.81 7.16 -16.48
N ASN A 894 -13.24 6.00 -16.97
CA ASN A 894 -14.30 5.20 -16.34
C ASN A 894 -13.78 4.42 -15.12
N PRO A 895 -14.31 4.65 -13.91
CA PRO A 895 -13.85 3.98 -12.70
C PRO A 895 -14.48 2.59 -12.49
N CYS A 896 -15.45 2.16 -13.31
CA CYS A 896 -16.20 0.92 -13.09
C CYS A 896 -15.39 -0.32 -13.47
N ILE A 897 -15.23 -1.27 -12.54
CA ILE A 897 -14.50 -2.53 -12.70
C ILE A 897 -15.44 -3.71 -12.47
N GLY A 898 -15.26 -4.78 -13.24
CA GLY A 898 -16.15 -5.95 -13.22
C GLY A 898 -17.38 -5.80 -14.10
N GLY A 899 -18.24 -6.82 -14.05
CA GLY A 899 -19.33 -7.00 -15.00
C GLY A 899 -18.85 -7.14 -16.45
N ASN A 900 -19.76 -7.28 -17.40
CA ASN A 900 -19.40 -7.16 -18.81
C ASN A 900 -19.19 -5.68 -19.23
N LYS A 901 -18.77 -5.47 -20.48
CA LYS A 901 -18.54 -4.12 -21.02
C LYS A 901 -19.77 -3.20 -20.92
N VAL A 902 -20.98 -3.72 -21.13
CA VAL A 902 -22.21 -2.92 -21.07
C VAL A 902 -22.49 -2.47 -19.64
N PHE A 903 -22.27 -3.36 -18.65
CA PHE A 903 -22.38 -3.02 -17.24
C PHE A 903 -21.46 -1.84 -16.88
N ARG A 904 -20.19 -1.88 -17.27
CA ARG A 904 -19.26 -0.76 -17.01
C ARG A 904 -19.66 0.54 -17.71
N LEU A 905 -20.12 0.46 -18.97
CA LEU A 905 -20.55 1.62 -19.76
C LEU A 905 -21.92 2.19 -19.35
N THR A 906 -22.61 1.54 -18.43
CA THR A 906 -23.90 1.99 -17.89
C THR A 906 -23.83 2.22 -16.39
N THR A 907 -22.61 2.23 -15.81
CA THR A 907 -22.39 2.35 -14.37
C THR A 907 -23.26 1.35 -13.60
N PHE A 908 -23.28 0.12 -14.10
CA PHE A 908 -24.09 -1.00 -13.62
C PHE A 908 -25.60 -0.72 -13.64
N PHE A 909 -26.05 -0.05 -14.71
CA PHE A 909 -27.42 0.46 -14.88
C PHE A 909 -27.86 1.39 -13.75
N ALA A 910 -26.97 2.29 -13.33
CA ALA A 910 -27.24 3.26 -12.27
C ALA A 910 -26.60 4.62 -12.57
N GLN A 911 -26.95 5.64 -11.79
CA GLN A 911 -26.42 6.98 -11.89
C GLN A 911 -25.92 7.43 -10.52
N SER A 912 -24.72 8.04 -10.46
CA SER A 912 -24.10 8.49 -9.21
C SER A 912 -25.00 9.45 -8.42
N THR A 913 -24.90 9.41 -7.10
CA THR A 913 -25.52 10.42 -6.24
C THR A 913 -24.62 10.88 -5.08
N PHE A 914 -23.84 9.96 -4.51
CA PHE A 914 -23.01 10.27 -3.34
C PHE A 914 -21.85 9.29 -3.22
N VAL A 915 -20.78 9.69 -2.54
CA VAL A 915 -19.69 8.80 -2.14
C VAL A 915 -19.51 8.94 -0.63
N LEU A 916 -19.78 7.86 0.11
CA LEU A 916 -19.67 7.84 1.56
C LEU A 916 -18.27 7.37 1.97
N PRO A 917 -17.45 8.20 2.64
CA PRO A 917 -16.21 7.73 3.23
C PRO A 917 -16.46 6.71 4.33
N LEU A 918 -15.57 5.72 4.46
CA LEU A 918 -15.60 4.72 5.52
C LEU A 918 -14.52 5.01 6.57
N PRO A 919 -14.88 5.63 7.71
CA PRO A 919 -13.93 5.86 8.80
C PRO A 919 -13.29 4.56 9.27
N GLY A 920 -11.98 4.59 9.50
CA GLY A 920 -11.19 3.43 9.91
C GLY A 920 -10.68 2.53 8.76
N LEU A 921 -11.11 2.77 7.52
CA LEU A 921 -10.62 2.08 6.30
C LEU A 921 -10.10 3.13 5.28
N PRO A 922 -8.88 3.68 5.46
CA PRO A 922 -8.36 4.70 4.56
C PRO A 922 -8.30 4.19 3.11
N GLY A 923 -8.76 5.01 2.17
CA GLY A 923 -8.80 4.67 0.74
C GLY A 923 -10.01 3.84 0.32
N SER A 924 -10.91 3.49 1.26
CA SER A 924 -12.15 2.77 0.99
C SER A 924 -13.38 3.64 1.21
N PHE A 925 -14.34 3.54 0.31
CA PHE A 925 -15.57 4.33 0.27
C PHE A 925 -16.74 3.45 -0.17
N ILE A 926 -17.97 3.90 0.07
CA ILE A 926 -19.17 3.36 -0.57
C ILE A 926 -19.59 4.31 -1.69
N PHE A 927 -19.54 3.84 -2.93
CA PHE A 927 -20.16 4.51 -4.06
C PHE A 927 -21.67 4.27 -4.00
N MET A 928 -22.45 5.36 -3.98
CA MET A 928 -23.91 5.32 -3.96
C MET A 928 -24.47 5.84 -5.28
N ALA A 929 -25.36 5.05 -5.88
CA ALA A 929 -26.02 5.36 -7.14
C ALA A 929 -27.49 4.91 -7.14
N ASP A 930 -28.31 5.59 -7.92
CA ASP A 930 -29.71 5.25 -8.15
C ASP A 930 -29.86 4.52 -9.49
N ARG A 931 -30.54 3.37 -9.47
CA ARG A 931 -31.06 2.69 -10.65
C ARG A 931 -32.49 3.14 -10.86
N TRP A 932 -32.64 4.19 -11.65
CA TRP A 932 -33.92 4.82 -11.92
C TRP A 932 -34.88 3.93 -12.72
N ASN A 933 -36.13 3.86 -12.26
CA ASN A 933 -37.22 3.21 -12.98
C ASN A 933 -38.18 4.28 -13.54
N PRO A 934 -38.02 4.71 -14.80
CA PRO A 934 -38.90 5.74 -15.36
C PRO A 934 -40.36 5.29 -15.56
N ALA A 935 -40.66 3.98 -15.50
CA ALA A 935 -42.03 3.48 -15.57
C ALA A 935 -42.75 3.51 -14.21
N ASP A 936 -42.00 3.39 -13.12
CA ASP A 936 -42.50 3.54 -11.74
C ASP A 936 -41.35 4.04 -10.85
N LEU A 937 -41.21 5.36 -10.69
CA LEU A 937 -40.11 5.99 -9.98
C LEU A 937 -40.07 5.62 -8.50
N ARG A 938 -41.22 5.33 -7.89
CA ARG A 938 -41.32 4.74 -6.55
C ARG A 938 -40.54 3.43 -6.44
N ASP A 939 -40.51 2.68 -7.54
CA ASP A 939 -39.84 1.39 -7.68
C ASP A 939 -38.41 1.51 -8.24
N SER A 940 -37.79 2.69 -8.11
CA SER A 940 -36.34 2.86 -8.33
C SER A 940 -35.53 2.09 -7.27
N ARG A 941 -34.25 1.84 -7.54
CA ARG A 941 -33.40 0.95 -6.73
C ARG A 941 -32.07 1.61 -6.37
N TYR A 942 -31.42 1.07 -5.35
CA TYR A 942 -30.10 1.54 -4.91
C TYR A 942 -29.00 0.59 -5.37
N VAL A 943 -27.91 1.15 -5.89
CA VAL A 943 -26.68 0.44 -6.25
C VAL A 943 -25.57 1.01 -5.39
N TRP A 944 -25.32 0.35 -4.26
CA TRP A 944 -24.21 0.66 -3.35
C TRP A 944 -23.08 -0.32 -3.59
N LEU A 945 -21.88 0.18 -3.87
CA LEU A 945 -20.72 -0.65 -4.24
C LEU A 945 -19.45 -0.16 -3.54
N PRO A 946 -18.47 -1.05 -3.30
CA PRO A 946 -17.19 -0.63 -2.75
C PRO A 946 -16.41 0.18 -3.79
N LEU A 947 -15.94 1.34 -3.37
CA LEU A 947 -15.02 2.19 -4.11
C LEU A 947 -13.69 2.20 -3.39
N THR A 948 -12.61 1.97 -4.11
CA THR A 948 -11.25 2.11 -3.59
C THR A 948 -10.44 3.13 -4.37
N VAL A 949 -9.52 3.78 -3.67
CA VAL A 949 -8.52 4.67 -4.25
C VAL A 949 -7.13 4.08 -3.98
N GLY A 950 -6.43 3.66 -5.02
CA GLY A 950 -5.11 3.03 -4.89
C GLY A 950 -4.66 2.29 -6.16
N GLY A 951 -3.34 2.17 -6.34
CA GLY A 951 -2.73 1.50 -7.50
C GLY A 951 -2.55 2.39 -8.74
N ALA A 952 -1.88 1.85 -9.76
CA ALA A 952 -1.67 2.50 -11.05
C ALA A 952 -2.96 2.50 -11.89
N ALA A 953 -3.20 3.57 -12.65
CA ALA A 953 -4.38 3.70 -13.51
C ALA A 953 -4.34 2.68 -14.68
N ASP A 954 -5.48 2.06 -15.00
CA ASP A 954 -5.59 1.01 -16.04
C ASP A 954 -5.50 1.54 -17.48
N GLN A 955 -5.79 2.83 -17.68
CA GLN A 955 -5.67 3.48 -18.97
C GLN A 955 -4.57 4.53 -18.91
N PRO A 956 -3.61 4.51 -19.85
CA PRO A 956 -2.79 5.68 -20.07
C PRO A 956 -3.74 6.82 -20.41
N LEU A 957 -3.64 7.94 -19.68
CA LEU A 957 -4.23 9.19 -20.13
C LEU A 957 -3.77 9.40 -21.57
N ASP A 958 -4.73 9.51 -22.49
CA ASP A 958 -4.43 9.95 -23.85
C ASP A 958 -3.65 11.27 -23.68
N TYR A 959 -2.49 11.38 -24.34
CA TYR A 959 -1.39 12.33 -24.09
C TYR A 959 -0.26 11.84 -23.16
N SER A 960 0.66 11.10 -23.80
CA SER A 960 2.08 10.88 -23.51
C SER A 960 2.72 11.74 -22.41
N PHE A 961 2.57 11.32 -21.16
CA PHE A 961 3.57 11.46 -20.10
C PHE A 961 3.45 10.22 -19.22
N GLY A 962 4.52 9.44 -19.10
CA GLY A 962 4.53 8.09 -18.49
C GLY A 962 4.40 8.04 -16.96
N PHE A 963 3.54 8.87 -16.36
CA PHE A 963 3.14 8.74 -14.96
C PHE A 963 1.61 8.74 -14.88
N PRO A 964 0.94 7.76 -14.23
CA PRO A 964 -0.45 7.94 -13.86
C PRO A 964 -0.51 9.13 -12.89
N LEU A 965 -1.07 10.23 -13.37
CA LEU A 965 -1.14 11.49 -12.63
C LEU A 965 -1.88 11.28 -11.29
N TRP A 966 -2.98 10.54 -11.27
CA TRP A 966 -3.84 10.37 -10.09
C TRP A 966 -3.85 8.93 -9.59
N SER A 967 -3.97 8.71 -8.28
CA SER A 967 -4.28 7.37 -7.75
C SER A 967 -5.56 6.88 -8.40
N ARG A 968 -5.53 5.65 -8.91
CA ARG A 968 -6.68 5.05 -9.58
C ARG A 968 -7.90 5.04 -8.67
N VAL A 969 -9.06 5.39 -9.23
CA VAL A 969 -10.37 5.22 -8.61
C VAL A 969 -11.03 4.00 -9.22
N SER A 970 -11.43 3.05 -8.38
CA SER A 970 -12.05 1.79 -8.83
C SER A 970 -13.37 1.57 -8.09
N ILE A 971 -14.45 1.35 -8.83
CA ILE A 971 -15.75 0.94 -8.31
C ILE A 971 -15.96 -0.51 -8.73
N TYR A 972 -15.91 -1.43 -7.76
CA TYR A 972 -15.98 -2.86 -8.07
C TYR A 972 -17.42 -3.35 -8.10
N TRP A 973 -17.80 -4.01 -9.18
CA TRP A 973 -19.07 -4.72 -9.27
C TRP A 973 -19.08 -5.95 -8.37
N HIS A 974 -20.14 -6.05 -7.57
CA HIS A 974 -20.45 -7.22 -6.75
C HIS A 974 -21.95 -7.49 -6.79
N ARG A 975 -22.36 -8.73 -7.05
CA ARG A 975 -23.78 -9.13 -6.95
C ARG A 975 -24.30 -9.08 -5.53
N ARG A 976 -23.40 -9.35 -4.58
CA ARG A 976 -23.59 -9.12 -3.15
C ARG A 976 -22.24 -8.86 -2.51
N TRP A 977 -22.18 -7.95 -1.55
CA TRP A 977 -20.94 -7.65 -0.82
C TRP A 977 -21.28 -7.16 0.59
N ARG A 978 -20.31 -7.10 1.49
CA ARG A 978 -20.52 -6.59 2.85
C ARG A 978 -19.35 -5.74 3.28
N LEU A 979 -19.58 -4.90 4.29
CA LEU A 979 -18.50 -4.18 4.94
C LEU A 979 -17.57 -5.15 5.70
N PRO A 980 -16.28 -4.81 5.83
CA PRO A 980 -15.33 -5.60 6.60
C PRO A 980 -15.76 -5.88 8.04
N ALA A 981 -15.53 -7.10 8.53
CA ALA A 981 -15.88 -7.48 9.91
C ALA A 981 -15.15 -6.63 10.98
N GLU A 982 -13.99 -6.08 10.64
CA GLU A 982 -13.22 -5.18 11.51
C GLU A 982 -13.73 -3.74 11.49
N TRP A 983 -14.61 -3.39 10.55
CA TRP A 983 -15.32 -2.11 10.55
C TRP A 983 -16.37 -2.15 11.67
N SER A 984 -15.93 -1.85 12.89
CA SER A 984 -16.85 -1.42 13.93
C SER A 984 -17.04 0.08 13.74
N GLY A 985 -18.24 0.54 13.41
CA GLY A 985 -18.63 1.97 13.46
C GLY A 985 -18.50 2.63 14.85
N LYS A 986 -17.67 2.06 15.73
CA LYS A 986 -17.31 2.47 17.09
C LYS A 986 -15.92 3.11 17.20
N LYS A 987 -15.12 3.13 16.13
CA LYS A 987 -13.80 3.80 16.10
C LYS A 987 -13.85 5.01 15.17
N LEU A 988 -14.65 5.99 15.57
CA LEU A 988 -14.48 7.40 15.20
C LEU A 988 -13.91 8.12 16.41
#